data_AF-A0A4S8L0B3-F1
#
_entry.id   AF-A0A4S8L0B3-F1
#
_cell.length_a   1.000
_cell.length_b   1.000
_cell.length_c   1.000
_cell.angle_alpha   90.00
_cell.angle_beta   90.00
_cell.angle_gamma   90.00
#
_symmetry.space_group_name_H-M   'P 1'
#
loop_
_entity.id
_entity.type
_entity.pdbx_description
1 polymer ?
#
loop_
_entity_poly.entity_id
_entity_poly.type
_entity_poly.pdbx_seq_one_letter_code
_entity_poly.pdbx_strand_id
1 'polypeptide(L)'
;MAHTCSDGSFSFKTPSKQGIPYKKKAPTTGNTGRNHRGSCVATSAMEPDTEPVESGPTRDRLLSYSSSFLLTTNIVLLVWSVGSLLVLTADNPSSTCTVQSSCVDCVLKFEQTFIFSISQSEGSSCERMLSTNIDAPIPVFPPCSYEGRVGAVFSEQKVFVTTPTEECIFSPLRDRRTIRLRQEPHFGEEDPLYFPQPFSNSLPHLPLIPLPSPDKNNLHYIAWYRPTHDDFVLVNPEDESGSSNGLGLISSAVRAQLQFAIDNTTAKISGYDSLVSTPDGSHSTLVDSDKYIKDYSCSLQWLMAQLNCACTFKRSSMTFALVQRIYLETVARVDWLINYKPFYAGPRVDRPVAKVVGALVGNIETAEHLWRLGVPLWLVRDIEMKDPNLRVDKWIEPSDAVEGLDKRTSGFRLSFQEADPPNLDIWSGMLSVTNFDRYTAMSRVLRRAATAHLYEEEPESTTSNPQASTSTSSSTTTTAKSDKRPRKRMKTETTQPPPLPPPNVRSKFEEVDSDVTPPALKMWREASKQVGVHFNPNAHKSPLGYFLPDAQMIAGLGRESGNFQTRTAYLEVWLKLRHVLLYRLKTASVKPLGPSRWRTLLGIERLQFRDQKSLKQKAEVEEMLMEALRGTDMQHKLDISRLNTIVVKWQNSPIDVSNVESRILKEILWELFEASFRYELLVMDRRFYHGVSTREEREPQVLSAMMLHFKGALVPSDLSAATEGFASSRLFDRRMALWGLLKIMDDWNGAGTLPITLRQGSGLRKRVDPQQTDTIPIREVDEIEYAVVHHYISSFAITFGRAPILPHQL
;
A
#
# COMPACT_ATOMS: atom_id res chain seq x y z
N MET A 1 -49.32 15.93 15.96
CA MET A 1 -50.02 17.22 16.15
C MET A 1 -48.97 18.28 16.45
N ALA A 2 -49.03 19.53 15.98
CA ALA A 2 -49.61 20.07 14.75
C ALA A 2 -49.12 21.53 14.57
N HIS A 3 -48.34 21.82 13.51
CA HIS A 3 -48.06 23.17 12.97
C HIS A 3 -47.43 22.97 11.56
N THR A 4 -48.15 23.18 10.46
CA THR A 4 -48.31 24.45 9.69
C THR A 4 -46.95 25.00 9.21
N CYS A 5 -46.46 24.72 7.98
CA CYS A 5 -46.98 24.98 6.62
C CYS A 5 -46.91 26.45 6.17
N SER A 6 -46.08 26.74 5.16
CA SER A 6 -46.33 27.73 4.09
C SER A 6 -45.33 27.57 2.93
N ASP A 7 -45.83 27.42 1.70
CA ASP A 7 -45.04 27.46 0.46
C ASP A 7 -44.63 28.90 0.08
N GLY A 8 -43.64 29.04 -0.82
CA GLY A 8 -43.14 30.37 -1.23
C GLY A 8 -42.14 30.36 -2.39
N SER A 9 -42.55 29.85 -3.56
CA SER A 9 -41.73 29.94 -4.79
C SER A 9 -41.74 31.34 -5.40
N PHE A 10 -40.61 31.82 -5.97
CA PHE A 10 -40.63 32.60 -7.22
C PHE A 10 -39.25 32.72 -7.91
N SER A 11 -39.29 32.73 -9.25
CA SER A 11 -38.18 32.80 -10.22
C SER A 11 -37.42 34.15 -10.23
N PHE A 12 -36.13 34.14 -10.59
CA PHE A 12 -35.49 35.31 -11.23
C PHE A 12 -34.40 34.98 -12.30
N LYS A 13 -34.78 35.22 -13.57
CA LYS A 13 -34.01 35.72 -14.74
C LYS A 13 -32.60 35.18 -15.10
N THR A 14 -32.50 34.74 -16.36
CA THR A 14 -31.29 34.77 -17.18
C THR A 14 -31.00 36.18 -17.77
N PRO A 15 -29.73 36.50 -18.11
CA PRO A 15 -29.37 37.52 -19.09
C PRO A 15 -28.71 36.93 -20.35
N SER A 16 -28.65 37.70 -21.45
CA SER A 16 -28.31 37.19 -22.80
C SER A 16 -27.07 37.81 -23.47
N LYS A 17 -26.31 36.93 -24.13
CA LYS A 17 -25.39 37.12 -25.29
C LYS A 17 -24.95 38.55 -25.69
N GLN A 18 -23.63 38.78 -25.59
CA GLN A 18 -22.79 39.47 -26.60
C GLN A 18 -21.45 38.70 -26.71
N GLY A 19 -20.69 38.68 -27.81
CA GLY A 19 -21.00 39.18 -29.16
C GLY A 19 -19.78 39.39 -30.09
N ILE A 20 -19.27 38.32 -30.74
CA ILE A 20 -18.41 38.36 -31.96
C ILE A 20 -16.95 38.87 -31.74
N PRO A 21 -15.90 38.52 -32.56
CA PRO A 21 -15.82 37.58 -33.69
C PRO A 21 -14.83 36.38 -33.53
N TYR A 22 -15.07 35.32 -34.30
CA TYR A 22 -14.06 34.31 -34.65
C TYR A 22 -13.08 34.82 -35.72
N LYS A 23 -11.85 34.31 -35.75
CA LYS A 23 -11.02 34.22 -36.98
C LYS A 23 -10.77 32.76 -37.35
N LYS A 24 -11.30 32.35 -38.51
CA LYS A 24 -10.99 31.05 -39.13
C LYS A 24 -9.61 31.09 -39.79
N LYS A 25 -8.89 29.97 -39.78
CA LYS A 25 -8.03 29.53 -40.90
C LYS A 25 -8.26 28.04 -41.16
N ALA A 26 -8.34 27.69 -42.44
CA ALA A 26 -8.49 26.34 -42.96
C ALA A 26 -7.50 26.17 -44.14
N PRO A 27 -7.19 24.93 -44.61
CA PRO A 27 -5.96 24.67 -45.36
C PRO A 27 -6.10 24.68 -46.89
N THR A 28 -4.97 24.94 -47.56
CA THR A 28 -4.70 24.78 -49.01
C THR A 28 -3.19 24.48 -49.15
N THR A 29 -2.71 23.25 -49.45
CA THR A 29 -2.66 22.52 -50.75
C THR A 29 -1.55 22.97 -51.73
N GLY A 30 -0.65 22.06 -52.12
CA GLY A 30 -0.06 22.04 -53.47
C GLY A 30 1.46 21.80 -53.63
N ASN A 31 1.83 20.63 -54.19
CA ASN A 31 2.92 20.38 -55.18
C ASN A 31 4.42 20.63 -54.81
N THR A 32 5.44 19.96 -55.38
CA THR A 32 5.53 18.74 -56.26
C THR A 32 6.95 18.14 -56.30
N GLY A 33 7.06 16.80 -56.39
CA GLY A 33 8.16 16.06 -57.06
C GLY A 33 9.49 15.87 -56.28
N ARG A 34 10.40 14.97 -56.69
CA ARG A 34 10.33 13.83 -57.65
C ARG A 34 11.56 12.91 -57.44
N ASN A 35 11.53 11.68 -58.00
CA ASN A 35 12.67 10.76 -58.25
C ASN A 35 13.32 10.04 -57.03
N HIS A 36 14.02 8.88 -57.17
CA HIS A 36 13.77 7.67 -57.99
C HIS A 36 14.75 6.52 -57.60
N ARG A 37 14.27 5.28 -57.36
CA ARG A 37 15.02 3.99 -57.33
C ARG A 37 16.12 3.87 -56.22
N GLY A 38 16.65 2.69 -55.86
CA GLY A 38 16.45 1.32 -56.36
C GLY A 38 16.68 0.24 -55.27
N SER A 39 16.85 -1.03 -55.65
CA SER A 39 16.87 -2.21 -54.76
C SER A 39 18.16 -3.05 -54.92
N CYS A 40 18.27 -4.13 -54.12
CA CYS A 40 19.20 -5.28 -54.21
C CYS A 40 20.63 -5.12 -53.60
N VAL A 41 21.35 -6.19 -53.17
CA VAL A 41 21.02 -7.43 -52.39
C VAL A 41 22.31 -8.28 -52.13
N ALA A 42 22.34 -9.06 -51.02
CA ALA A 42 23.14 -10.28 -50.74
C ALA A 42 24.68 -10.30 -50.46
N THR A 43 25.06 -11.11 -49.44
CA THR A 43 26.22 -12.07 -49.33
C THR A 43 27.69 -11.57 -49.35
N SER A 44 28.72 -12.31 -48.84
CA SER A 44 28.84 -13.36 -47.78
C SER A 44 30.33 -13.76 -47.53
N ALA A 45 30.65 -14.23 -46.31
CA ALA A 45 31.68 -15.21 -45.92
C ALA A 45 33.22 -14.96 -45.94
N MET A 46 33.87 -15.63 -44.96
CA MET A 46 35.17 -16.35 -44.97
C MET A 46 36.49 -15.77 -44.34
N GLU A 47 37.22 -16.73 -43.77
CA GLU A 47 38.48 -16.77 -42.97
C GLU A 47 39.72 -17.11 -43.89
N PRO A 48 41.00 -17.38 -43.48
CA PRO A 48 41.46 -18.07 -42.24
C PRO A 48 42.88 -17.76 -41.63
N ASP A 49 43.15 -18.42 -40.47
CA ASP A 49 44.39 -19.04 -39.91
C ASP A 49 45.84 -18.52 -40.07
N THR A 50 46.62 -18.55 -38.96
CA THR A 50 47.92 -19.31 -38.82
C THR A 50 48.49 -19.36 -37.38
N GLU A 51 49.29 -20.40 -37.04
CA GLU A 51 50.08 -20.62 -35.79
C GLU A 51 51.56 -21.01 -36.20
N PRO A 52 52.47 -21.79 -35.50
CA PRO A 52 52.40 -22.57 -34.24
C PRO A 52 53.65 -22.58 -33.28
N VAL A 53 53.59 -23.38 -32.18
CA VAL A 53 54.72 -24.14 -31.53
C VAL A 53 55.79 -23.37 -30.68
N GLU A 54 56.40 -23.86 -29.57
CA GLU A 54 56.12 -24.90 -28.52
C GLU A 54 57.16 -24.81 -27.33
N SER A 55 57.26 -25.84 -26.45
CA SER A 55 58.34 -26.24 -25.50
C SER A 55 58.27 -25.88 -23.98
N GLY A 56 58.55 -26.90 -23.13
CA GLY A 56 58.53 -26.88 -21.64
C GLY A 56 59.92 -27.03 -20.96
N PRO A 57 60.09 -27.60 -19.73
CA PRO A 57 59.24 -28.59 -19.03
C PRO A 57 58.93 -28.30 -17.53
N THR A 58 58.74 -29.33 -16.69
CA THR A 58 57.89 -29.37 -15.47
C THR A 58 58.57 -29.53 -14.10
N ARG A 59 57.83 -29.19 -13.01
CA ARG A 59 57.81 -29.96 -11.74
C ARG A 59 56.53 -29.74 -10.90
N ASP A 60 56.35 -30.55 -9.86
CA ASP A 60 55.06 -31.00 -9.30
C ASP A 60 54.48 -30.26 -8.07
N ARG A 61 53.13 -30.19 -8.01
CA ARG A 61 52.21 -30.35 -6.83
C ARG A 61 52.27 -29.31 -5.67
N LEU A 62 51.20 -29.00 -4.93
CA LEU A 62 49.75 -29.31 -4.99
C LEU A 62 48.98 -28.32 -4.08
N LEU A 63 47.84 -27.76 -4.52
CA LEU A 63 46.54 -27.70 -3.80
C LEU A 63 45.54 -26.68 -4.41
N SER A 64 44.32 -27.17 -4.66
CA SER A 64 43.02 -26.47 -4.82
C SER A 64 42.98 -25.02 -5.34
N TYR A 65 42.63 -24.87 -6.62
CA TYR A 65 41.71 -23.83 -7.11
C TYR A 65 40.69 -24.49 -8.06
N SER A 66 39.44 -24.05 -7.99
CA SER A 66 38.39 -24.41 -8.95
C SER A 66 37.61 -23.15 -9.28
N SER A 67 37.48 -22.83 -10.57
CA SER A 67 37.00 -21.54 -11.05
C SER A 67 35.69 -21.65 -11.81
N SER A 68 34.82 -20.66 -11.61
CA SER A 68 33.79 -20.22 -12.55
C SER A 68 32.73 -21.25 -12.98
N PHE A 69 31.57 -21.17 -12.35
CA PHE A 69 30.30 -21.29 -13.09
C PHE A 69 29.41 -20.08 -12.81
N LEU A 70 29.31 -19.22 -13.82
CA LEU A 70 28.20 -18.29 -13.96
C LEU A 70 27.07 -19.03 -14.68
N LEU A 71 25.85 -18.99 -14.15
CA LEU A 71 24.72 -18.52 -14.96
C LEU A 71 23.49 -18.14 -14.10
N THR A 72 22.69 -17.25 -14.67
CA THR A 72 21.32 -16.91 -14.26
C THR A 72 20.35 -18.06 -14.50
N THR A 73 19.30 -18.18 -13.67
CA THR A 73 18.12 -18.99 -14.02
C THR A 73 16.82 -18.25 -13.72
N ASN A 74 15.89 -18.31 -14.67
CA ASN A 74 14.52 -17.82 -14.63
C ASN A 74 13.64 -18.92 -15.29
N ILE A 75 12.33 -18.98 -14.98
CA ILE A 75 11.29 -19.80 -15.67
C ILE A 75 11.40 -21.32 -15.42
N VAL A 76 10.50 -21.97 -14.65
CA VAL A 76 9.14 -22.54 -14.93
C VAL A 76 9.07 -23.63 -16.03
N LEU A 77 8.73 -24.90 -15.68
CA LEU A 77 7.54 -25.66 -16.17
C LEU A 77 7.58 -27.19 -15.96
N LEU A 78 6.36 -27.76 -15.91
CA LEU A 78 5.92 -29.13 -16.26
C LEU A 78 6.36 -30.37 -15.45
N VAL A 79 5.35 -31.19 -15.13
CA VAL A 79 5.40 -32.57 -14.63
C VAL A 79 4.99 -33.51 -15.77
N TRP A 80 5.56 -34.71 -15.86
CA TRP A 80 5.16 -35.73 -16.83
C TRP A 80 5.00 -37.12 -16.20
N SER A 81 3.91 -37.79 -16.60
CA SER A 81 3.58 -39.23 -16.55
C SER A 81 4.16 -40.12 -15.42
N VAL A 82 3.26 -40.78 -14.68
CA VAL A 82 3.58 -41.98 -13.87
C VAL A 82 3.37 -43.23 -14.73
N GLY A 83 4.42 -44.04 -14.89
CA GLY A 83 4.35 -45.37 -15.52
C GLY A 83 5.10 -46.40 -14.66
N SER A 84 4.41 -47.46 -14.25
CA SER A 84 4.92 -48.44 -13.28
C SER A 84 5.88 -49.47 -13.88
N LEU A 85 6.92 -49.86 -13.13
CA LEU A 85 7.49 -51.20 -13.24
C LEU A 85 8.12 -51.67 -11.91
N LEU A 86 8.00 -52.97 -11.62
CA LEU A 86 8.65 -53.63 -10.49
C LEU A 86 10.13 -53.92 -10.77
N VAL A 87 10.98 -53.78 -9.75
CA VAL A 87 12.12 -54.68 -9.52
C VAL A 87 12.19 -54.98 -8.01
N LEU A 88 12.41 -56.24 -7.66
CA LEU A 88 12.62 -56.72 -6.29
C LEU A 88 14.10 -57.02 -6.06
N THR A 89 14.67 -56.53 -4.96
CA THR A 89 15.79 -57.17 -4.25
C THR A 89 15.55 -57.01 -2.76
N ALA A 90 15.67 -58.10 -2.01
CA ALA A 90 15.52 -58.10 -0.55
C ALA A 90 16.88 -58.14 0.14
N ASP A 91 16.94 -57.61 1.36
CA ASP A 91 17.82 -58.14 2.40
C ASP A 91 17.20 -57.90 3.79
N ASN A 92 17.61 -58.70 4.77
CA ASN A 92 17.01 -58.91 6.10
C ASN A 92 18.18 -59.24 7.08
N PRO A 93 18.04 -59.40 8.43
CA PRO A 93 16.81 -59.41 9.23
C PRO A 93 16.90 -58.70 10.61
N SER A 94 15.94 -59.00 11.48
CA SER A 94 16.02 -59.09 12.96
C SER A 94 15.42 -57.98 13.85
N SER A 95 14.09 -58.03 14.01
CA SER A 95 13.45 -58.24 15.32
C SER A 95 11.96 -58.54 15.13
N THR A 96 11.32 -59.23 16.08
CA THR A 96 9.99 -59.87 15.89
C THR A 96 9.01 -59.64 17.04
N CYS A 97 7.73 -59.88 16.75
CA CYS A 97 6.57 -59.89 17.65
C CYS A 97 6.06 -58.51 18.12
N THR A 98 4.75 -58.22 18.16
CA THR A 98 3.57 -58.96 17.65
C THR A 98 2.37 -58.01 17.52
N VAL A 99 1.61 -58.09 16.41
CA VAL A 99 0.24 -57.55 16.30
C VAL A 99 -0.62 -58.57 15.53
N GLN A 100 -1.88 -58.75 15.94
CA GLN A 100 -2.78 -59.77 15.37
C GLN A 100 -3.38 -59.34 14.02
N SER A 101 -3.57 -60.31 13.12
CA SER A 101 -4.15 -60.09 11.79
C SER A 101 -5.68 -60.24 11.79
N SER A 102 -6.43 -59.15 11.60
CA SER A 102 -7.90 -59.20 11.50
C SER A 102 -8.53 -58.03 10.72
N CYS A 103 -8.07 -57.73 9.50
CA CYS A 103 -8.83 -56.95 8.50
C CYS A 103 -8.27 -57.09 7.07
N VAL A 104 -8.51 -58.23 6.40
CA VAL A 104 -8.26 -58.39 4.95
C VAL A 104 -9.54 -58.89 4.22
N ASP A 105 -10.35 -59.72 4.86
CA ASP A 105 -11.57 -60.32 4.29
C ASP A 105 -12.77 -59.36 4.06
N CYS A 106 -12.63 -58.07 4.35
CA CYS A 106 -13.70 -57.07 4.15
C CYS A 106 -13.63 -56.33 2.81
N VAL A 107 -12.46 -56.21 2.18
CA VAL A 107 -12.30 -55.39 0.95
C VAL A 107 -12.66 -56.17 -0.31
N LEU A 108 -12.39 -57.47 -0.36
CA LEU A 108 -12.70 -58.35 -1.50
C LEU A 108 -14.18 -58.79 -1.59
N LYS A 109 -15.09 -58.15 -0.85
CA LYS A 109 -16.52 -58.54 -0.77
C LYS A 109 -17.53 -57.47 -1.21
N PHE A 110 -17.07 -56.32 -1.69
CA PHE A 110 -17.96 -55.24 -2.16
C PHE A 110 -17.97 -55.05 -3.69
N GLU A 111 -16.85 -55.30 -4.39
CA GLU A 111 -16.78 -55.11 -5.85
C GLU A 111 -17.45 -56.21 -6.69
N GLN A 112 -17.79 -57.37 -6.12
CA GLN A 112 -18.47 -58.45 -6.85
C GLN A 112 -20.02 -58.39 -6.79
N THR A 113 -20.61 -57.44 -6.05
CA THR A 113 -22.07 -57.42 -5.82
C THR A 113 -22.81 -56.40 -6.69
N PHE A 114 -22.12 -55.45 -7.32
CA PHE A 114 -22.77 -54.39 -8.12
C PHE A 114 -22.82 -54.65 -9.64
N ILE A 115 -22.11 -55.68 -10.14
CA ILE A 115 -22.11 -56.05 -11.58
C ILE A 115 -22.76 -57.43 -11.79
N PHE A 116 -23.91 -57.68 -11.14
CA PHE A 116 -24.76 -58.84 -11.43
C PHE A 116 -26.26 -58.63 -11.11
N SER A 117 -26.76 -57.38 -11.20
CA SER A 117 -28.18 -57.07 -10.90
C SER A 117 -28.86 -56.11 -11.89
N ILE A 118 -28.35 -56.03 -13.13
CA ILE A 118 -29.06 -55.38 -14.26
C ILE A 118 -29.01 -56.27 -15.50
N SER A 119 -29.55 -57.49 -15.37
CA SER A 119 -30.13 -58.26 -16.48
C SER A 119 -31.09 -59.31 -15.93
N GLN A 120 -32.17 -59.59 -16.68
CA GLN A 120 -33.16 -60.64 -16.43
C GLN A 120 -33.90 -60.63 -15.07
N SER A 121 -34.97 -59.84 -15.00
CA SER A 121 -36.27 -60.44 -14.67
C SER A 121 -37.31 -59.95 -15.70
N GLU A 122 -38.11 -60.88 -16.22
CA GLU A 122 -39.04 -60.59 -17.32
C GLU A 122 -40.40 -60.10 -16.79
N GLY A 123 -41.11 -59.34 -17.62
CA GLY A 123 -42.41 -58.78 -17.24
C GLY A 123 -43.53 -59.81 -17.22
N SER A 124 -44.32 -59.84 -16.14
CA SER A 124 -45.72 -60.26 -16.20
C SER A 124 -46.54 -59.59 -15.08
N SER A 125 -47.85 -59.46 -15.31
CA SER A 125 -48.84 -58.96 -14.34
C SER A 125 -48.66 -57.52 -13.80
N CYS A 126 -49.00 -56.51 -14.61
CA CYS A 126 -49.84 -55.40 -14.13
C CYS A 126 -50.54 -54.55 -15.22
N GLU A 127 -50.88 -55.11 -16.40
CA GLU A 127 -51.79 -54.45 -17.36
C GLU A 127 -53.26 -54.48 -16.91
N ARG A 128 -53.57 -53.77 -15.81
CA ARG A 128 -54.93 -53.27 -15.52
C ARG A 128 -55.00 -52.30 -14.33
N MET A 129 -54.63 -51.03 -14.55
CA MET A 129 -55.26 -49.87 -13.88
C MET A 129 -54.84 -48.54 -14.54
N LEU A 130 -55.38 -48.28 -15.75
CA LEU A 130 -55.30 -46.96 -16.40
C LEU A 130 -56.60 -46.18 -16.16
N SER A 131 -56.62 -45.34 -15.12
CA SER A 131 -57.47 -44.14 -15.00
C SER A 131 -57.13 -43.35 -13.73
N THR A 132 -57.38 -42.03 -13.75
CA THR A 132 -57.29 -41.07 -12.60
C THR A 132 -55.96 -41.11 -11.81
N ASN A 133 -54.94 -40.29 -12.12
CA ASN A 133 -54.96 -38.84 -11.96
C ASN A 133 -53.84 -38.17 -12.79
N ILE A 134 -54.19 -37.27 -13.70
CA ILE A 134 -53.27 -36.32 -14.33
C ILE A 134 -53.56 -34.96 -13.71
N ASP A 135 -52.88 -34.63 -12.60
CA ASP A 135 -52.69 -33.27 -12.06
C ASP A 135 -51.81 -33.25 -10.78
N ALA A 136 -50.90 -34.22 -10.63
CA ALA A 136 -49.84 -34.15 -9.61
C ALA A 136 -48.64 -33.38 -10.19
N PRO A 137 -48.19 -32.26 -9.59
CA PRO A 137 -47.00 -31.57 -10.08
C PRO A 137 -45.77 -32.47 -9.93
N ILE A 138 -45.08 -32.71 -11.05
CA ILE A 138 -43.82 -33.48 -11.06
C ILE A 138 -42.83 -32.79 -10.11
N PRO A 139 -42.18 -33.52 -9.18
CA PRO A 139 -41.19 -32.92 -8.30
C PRO A 139 -40.02 -32.37 -9.13
N VAL A 140 -39.92 -31.04 -9.20
CA VAL A 140 -38.84 -30.35 -9.90
C VAL A 140 -37.56 -30.51 -9.07
N PHE A 141 -36.81 -31.58 -9.34
CA PHE A 141 -35.51 -31.81 -8.73
C PHE A 141 -34.58 -30.61 -8.96
N PRO A 142 -33.80 -30.16 -7.96
CA PRO A 142 -32.84 -29.07 -8.15
C PRO A 142 -31.90 -29.37 -9.33
N PRO A 143 -31.61 -28.38 -10.21
CA PRO A 143 -30.69 -28.57 -11.31
C PRO A 143 -29.27 -28.89 -10.80
N CYS A 144 -28.59 -29.81 -11.47
CA CYS A 144 -27.21 -30.17 -11.17
C CYS A 144 -26.22 -29.12 -11.72
N SER A 145 -24.94 -29.30 -11.42
CA SER A 145 -23.88 -28.28 -11.64
C SER A 145 -23.75 -27.73 -13.07
N TYR A 146 -24.15 -28.50 -14.09
CA TYR A 146 -24.09 -28.14 -15.51
C TYR A 146 -25.45 -27.82 -16.14
N GLU A 147 -26.55 -27.93 -15.39
CA GLU A 147 -27.89 -27.49 -15.77
C GLU A 147 -28.13 -26.03 -15.38
N GLY A 148 -29.33 -25.50 -15.68
CA GLY A 148 -29.75 -24.17 -15.23
C GLY A 148 -31.08 -24.19 -14.48
N ARG A 149 -31.16 -23.51 -13.34
CA ARG A 149 -32.42 -22.90 -12.88
C ARG A 149 -32.76 -21.75 -13.82
N VAL A 150 -31.75 -20.94 -14.14
CA VAL A 150 -31.85 -19.81 -15.07
C VAL A 150 -30.71 -19.88 -16.09
N GLY A 151 -30.98 -19.44 -17.32
CA GLY A 151 -29.96 -19.20 -18.34
C GLY A 151 -30.27 -18.00 -19.23
N ALA A 152 -29.24 -17.42 -19.85
CA ALA A 152 -29.35 -16.34 -20.83
C ALA A 152 -28.35 -16.54 -21.99
N VAL A 153 -28.60 -15.89 -23.12
CA VAL A 153 -27.76 -15.97 -24.33
C VAL A 153 -27.14 -14.60 -24.62
N PHE A 154 -25.83 -14.56 -24.81
CA PHE A 154 -25.05 -13.37 -25.15
C PHE A 154 -24.59 -13.50 -26.59
N SER A 155 -25.51 -13.25 -27.53
CA SER A 155 -25.32 -13.51 -28.97
C SER A 155 -24.06 -12.85 -29.56
N GLU A 156 -23.76 -11.61 -29.18
CA GLU A 156 -22.56 -10.87 -29.63
C GLU A 156 -21.25 -11.52 -29.15
N GLN A 157 -21.25 -12.11 -27.96
CA GLN A 157 -20.10 -12.81 -27.38
C GLN A 157 -20.07 -14.31 -27.77
N LYS A 158 -21.01 -14.79 -28.59
CA LYS A 158 -21.21 -16.20 -28.97
C LYS A 158 -21.30 -17.19 -27.80
N VAL A 159 -21.79 -16.77 -26.65
CA VAL A 159 -21.94 -17.66 -25.47
C VAL A 159 -23.37 -17.71 -24.96
N PHE A 160 -23.65 -18.76 -24.19
CA PHE A 160 -24.76 -18.78 -23.25
C PHE A 160 -24.21 -19.02 -21.85
N VAL A 161 -24.97 -18.59 -20.84
CA VAL A 161 -24.61 -18.71 -19.43
C VAL A 161 -25.77 -19.35 -18.69
N THR A 162 -25.48 -20.31 -17.82
CA THR A 162 -26.47 -20.99 -16.97
C THR A 162 -26.05 -20.97 -15.51
N THR A 163 -26.99 -20.83 -14.59
CA THR A 163 -26.75 -21.01 -13.15
C THR A 163 -27.76 -22.00 -12.56
N PRO A 164 -27.31 -23.03 -11.82
CA PRO A 164 -28.21 -23.88 -11.03
C PRO A 164 -28.54 -23.27 -9.65
N THR A 165 -27.71 -22.35 -9.17
CA THR A 165 -27.74 -21.80 -7.79
C THR A 165 -28.55 -20.52 -7.62
N GLU A 166 -28.72 -19.72 -8.68
CA GLU A 166 -29.17 -18.32 -8.60
C GLU A 166 -30.31 -18.03 -9.59
N GLU A 167 -30.89 -16.82 -9.51
CA GLU A 167 -32.08 -16.43 -10.30
C GLU A 167 -31.84 -15.27 -11.28
N CYS A 168 -30.61 -14.77 -11.35
CA CYS A 168 -30.15 -13.78 -12.32
C CYS A 168 -28.88 -14.26 -13.05
N ILE A 169 -28.59 -13.66 -14.21
CA ILE A 169 -27.39 -13.93 -15.00
C ILE A 169 -26.58 -12.64 -15.11
N PHE A 170 -25.28 -12.72 -14.82
CA PHE A 170 -24.33 -11.62 -15.02
C PHE A 170 -23.61 -11.75 -16.38
N SER A 171 -22.97 -10.66 -16.81
CA SER A 171 -22.08 -10.66 -17.96
C SER A 171 -20.99 -11.73 -17.82
N PRO A 172 -20.67 -12.48 -18.90
CA PRO A 172 -19.58 -13.47 -18.88
C PRO A 172 -18.17 -12.83 -19.03
N LEU A 173 -18.08 -11.51 -19.21
CA LEU A 173 -16.84 -10.72 -19.20
C LEU A 173 -15.72 -11.25 -20.13
N ARG A 174 -16.08 -11.81 -21.30
CA ARG A 174 -15.11 -12.30 -22.31
C ARG A 174 -14.56 -11.19 -23.22
N ASP A 175 -15.18 -10.02 -23.18
CA ASP A 175 -14.83 -8.83 -23.96
C ASP A 175 -13.59 -8.09 -23.42
N ARG A 176 -13.07 -7.13 -24.20
CA ARG A 176 -11.97 -6.26 -23.77
C ARG A 176 -12.51 -5.20 -22.82
N ARG A 177 -12.28 -5.38 -21.52
CA ARG A 177 -12.68 -4.44 -20.46
C ARG A 177 -11.69 -3.28 -20.32
N THR A 178 -12.20 -2.15 -19.84
CA THR A 178 -11.42 -0.98 -19.41
C THR A 178 -11.90 -0.57 -18.03
N ILE A 179 -10.98 -0.49 -17.09
CA ILE A 179 -11.25 -0.33 -15.66
C ILE A 179 -10.84 1.06 -15.23
N ARG A 180 -11.71 1.72 -14.46
CA ARG A 180 -11.48 3.01 -13.80
C ARG A 180 -12.24 3.05 -12.47
N LEU A 181 -11.84 3.95 -11.58
CA LEU A 181 -12.56 4.21 -10.34
C LEU A 181 -13.87 4.97 -10.65
N ARG A 182 -15.00 4.55 -10.07
CA ARG A 182 -16.29 5.24 -10.22
C ARG A 182 -16.39 6.46 -9.29
N GLN A 183 -17.56 7.11 -9.23
CA GLN A 183 -17.82 8.19 -8.28
C GLN A 183 -17.84 7.67 -6.83
N GLU A 184 -18.49 6.51 -6.61
CA GLU A 184 -18.32 5.71 -5.40
C GLU A 184 -17.02 4.87 -5.51
N PRO A 185 -16.34 4.50 -4.40
CA PRO A 185 -14.98 3.95 -4.43
C PRO A 185 -14.91 2.44 -4.81
N HIS A 186 -15.43 2.09 -5.98
CA HIS A 186 -15.41 0.75 -6.58
C HIS A 186 -15.11 0.85 -8.09
N PHE A 187 -15.02 -0.29 -8.78
CA PHE A 187 -14.54 -0.34 -10.17
C PHE A 187 -15.60 -0.68 -11.24
N GLY A 188 -16.72 -1.31 -10.87
CA GLY A 188 -17.79 -1.71 -11.80
C GLY A 188 -17.98 -3.23 -11.81
N GLU A 189 -18.43 -3.80 -12.92
CA GLU A 189 -18.59 -5.26 -13.11
C GLU A 189 -17.29 -6.05 -12.88
N GLU A 190 -16.14 -5.42 -13.06
CA GLU A 190 -14.82 -6.04 -12.89
C GLU A 190 -14.40 -6.17 -11.41
N ASP A 191 -15.17 -5.60 -10.49
CA ASP A 191 -14.83 -5.54 -9.07
C ASP A 191 -15.25 -6.82 -8.32
N PRO A 192 -14.30 -7.66 -7.83
CA PRO A 192 -14.61 -8.92 -7.16
C PRO A 192 -15.39 -8.77 -5.84
N LEU A 193 -15.50 -7.56 -5.29
CA LEU A 193 -16.34 -7.30 -4.11
C LEU A 193 -17.84 -7.44 -4.39
N TYR A 194 -18.26 -7.19 -5.62
CA TYR A 194 -19.69 -7.02 -5.95
C TYR A 194 -20.18 -8.02 -6.99
N PHE A 195 -19.31 -8.42 -7.94
CA PHE A 195 -19.72 -9.18 -9.12
C PHE A 195 -18.88 -10.44 -9.33
N PRO A 196 -19.49 -11.56 -9.78
CA PRO A 196 -18.78 -12.80 -10.06
C PRO A 196 -17.65 -12.58 -11.06
N GLN A 197 -16.44 -13.03 -10.71
CA GLN A 197 -15.27 -12.97 -11.60
C GLN A 197 -14.94 -14.36 -12.16
N PRO A 198 -14.19 -14.45 -13.26
CA PRO A 198 -13.66 -15.72 -13.76
C PRO A 198 -12.86 -16.48 -12.69
N PHE A 199 -13.30 -17.70 -12.36
CA PHE A 199 -12.70 -18.52 -11.31
C PHE A 199 -11.22 -18.83 -11.58
N SER A 200 -10.40 -18.86 -10.53
CA SER A 200 -9.02 -19.33 -10.61
C SER A 200 -8.54 -20.01 -9.32
N ASN A 201 -7.88 -21.16 -9.47
CA ASN A 201 -7.23 -21.88 -8.38
C ASN A 201 -6.11 -21.07 -7.68
N SER A 202 -5.63 -19.96 -8.28
CA SER A 202 -4.68 -19.04 -7.64
C SER A 202 -5.34 -18.06 -6.67
N LEU A 203 -6.61 -17.70 -6.91
CA LEU A 203 -7.42 -16.78 -6.09
C LEU A 203 -8.80 -17.38 -5.76
N PRO A 204 -8.89 -18.64 -5.26
CA PRO A 204 -10.15 -19.39 -5.16
C PRO A 204 -11.08 -18.89 -4.05
N HIS A 205 -10.63 -17.87 -3.31
CA HIS A 205 -11.34 -17.27 -2.18
C HIS A 205 -12.18 -16.04 -2.61
N LEU A 206 -11.88 -15.38 -3.72
CA LEU A 206 -12.69 -14.24 -4.19
C LEU A 206 -14.19 -14.56 -4.37
N PRO A 207 -14.60 -15.76 -4.85
CA PRO A 207 -16.01 -16.14 -4.90
C PRO A 207 -16.70 -16.22 -3.53
N LEU A 208 -15.93 -16.36 -2.43
CA LEU A 208 -16.43 -16.45 -1.05
C LEU A 208 -16.51 -15.09 -0.35
N ILE A 209 -16.28 -13.97 -1.05
CA ILE A 209 -16.57 -12.65 -0.49
C ILE A 209 -18.06 -12.60 -0.13
N PRO A 210 -18.44 -12.28 1.13
CA PRO A 210 -19.84 -12.17 1.53
C PRO A 210 -20.62 -11.19 0.65
N LEU A 211 -21.91 -11.43 0.42
CA LEU A 211 -22.73 -10.43 -0.29
C LEU A 211 -22.97 -9.18 0.57
N PRO A 212 -23.17 -8.00 -0.07
CA PRO A 212 -23.73 -6.84 0.58
C PRO A 212 -25.08 -7.14 1.24
N SER A 213 -25.32 -6.56 2.41
CA SER A 213 -26.55 -6.77 3.19
C SER A 213 -27.09 -5.45 3.73
N PRO A 214 -28.38 -5.13 3.52
CA PRO A 214 -29.00 -3.94 4.11
C PRO A 214 -29.35 -4.11 5.60
N ASP A 215 -29.31 -5.34 6.13
CA ASP A 215 -29.55 -5.59 7.55
C ASP A 215 -28.36 -5.14 8.41
N LYS A 216 -28.64 -4.26 9.37
CA LYS A 216 -27.66 -3.72 10.33
C LYS A 216 -27.15 -4.74 11.34
N ASN A 217 -27.86 -5.86 11.51
CA ASN A 217 -27.45 -6.96 12.39
C ASN A 217 -26.50 -7.95 11.68
N ASN A 218 -26.27 -7.79 10.37
CA ASN A 218 -25.31 -8.62 9.63
C ASN A 218 -23.88 -8.37 10.15
N LEU A 219 -23.16 -9.46 10.45
CA LEU A 219 -21.77 -9.43 10.95
C LEU A 219 -20.82 -8.59 10.08
N HIS A 220 -21.09 -8.49 8.78
CA HIS A 220 -20.28 -7.75 7.80
C HIS A 220 -20.92 -6.44 7.34
N TYR A 221 -21.97 -5.93 8.02
CA TYR A 221 -22.64 -4.66 7.65
C TYR A 221 -21.66 -3.48 7.52
N ILE A 222 -20.70 -3.36 8.45
CA ILE A 222 -19.69 -2.30 8.42
C ILE A 222 -18.75 -2.38 7.20
N ALA A 223 -18.63 -3.55 6.57
CA ALA A 223 -17.87 -3.74 5.32
C ALA A 223 -18.59 -3.18 4.08
N TRP A 224 -19.88 -2.86 4.20
CA TRP A 224 -20.73 -2.30 3.12
C TRP A 224 -21.25 -0.90 3.44
N TYR A 225 -20.95 -0.40 4.63
CA TYR A 225 -21.30 0.94 5.08
C TYR A 225 -20.63 2.03 4.24
N ARG A 226 -21.36 3.09 3.88
CA ARG A 226 -20.83 4.24 3.14
C ARG A 226 -20.74 5.44 4.10
N PRO A 227 -19.55 5.88 4.51
CA PRO A 227 -19.40 7.06 5.36
C PRO A 227 -20.00 8.31 4.71
N THR A 228 -20.66 9.11 5.52
CA THR A 228 -21.30 10.38 5.15
C THR A 228 -20.52 11.56 5.74
N HIS A 229 -20.92 12.79 5.40
CA HIS A 229 -20.37 13.98 6.05
C HIS A 229 -20.72 14.05 7.55
N ASP A 230 -21.84 13.44 7.99
CA ASP A 230 -22.21 13.38 9.41
C ASP A 230 -21.29 12.45 10.21
N ASP A 231 -20.60 11.51 9.53
CA ASP A 231 -19.56 10.66 10.11
C ASP A 231 -18.19 11.34 10.18
N PHE A 232 -18.04 12.57 9.67
CA PHE A 232 -16.75 13.23 9.49
C PHE A 232 -16.53 14.39 10.48
N VAL A 233 -15.77 14.11 11.54
CA VAL A 233 -15.48 15.07 12.61
C VAL A 233 -14.29 15.95 12.22
N LEU A 234 -14.52 17.25 12.04
CA LEU A 234 -13.47 18.23 11.79
C LEU A 234 -12.54 18.39 13.01
N VAL A 235 -11.25 18.62 12.76
CA VAL A 235 -10.25 18.77 13.85
C VAL A 235 -10.37 20.09 14.61
N ASN A 236 -10.67 21.17 13.89
CA ASN A 236 -10.86 22.53 14.42
C ASN A 236 -12.11 23.13 13.74
N PRO A 237 -13.34 22.78 14.15
CA PRO A 237 -14.55 23.35 13.58
C PRO A 237 -14.65 24.88 13.79
N GLU A 238 -13.85 25.45 14.70
CA GLU A 238 -13.74 26.90 14.94
C GLU A 238 -12.69 27.63 14.07
N ASP A 239 -12.02 26.96 13.11
CA ASP A 239 -10.93 27.57 12.32
C ASP A 239 -11.42 28.57 11.26
N GLU A 240 -11.57 29.83 11.69
CA GLU A 240 -11.88 30.97 10.83
C GLU A 240 -10.71 31.45 9.95
N SER A 241 -9.50 30.88 10.08
CA SER A 241 -8.36 31.14 9.19
C SER A 241 -8.38 30.30 7.92
N GLY A 242 -9.10 29.17 7.93
CA GLY A 242 -9.13 28.21 6.84
C GLY A 242 -7.94 27.26 6.76
N SER A 243 -7.01 27.28 7.72
CA SER A 243 -5.82 26.42 7.73
C SER A 243 -6.14 24.92 7.75
N SER A 244 -7.27 24.55 8.35
CA SER A 244 -7.73 23.18 8.56
C SER A 244 -9.20 22.94 8.18
N ASN A 245 -9.84 23.89 7.48
CA ASN A 245 -11.22 23.76 7.01
C ASN A 245 -11.36 22.64 5.96
N GLY A 246 -11.93 21.51 6.40
CA GLY A 246 -12.06 20.28 5.61
C GLY A 246 -11.10 19.15 6.04
N LEU A 247 -10.20 19.39 7.01
CA LEU A 247 -9.43 18.34 7.67
C LEU A 247 -10.20 17.77 8.85
N GLY A 248 -10.29 16.44 8.91
CA GLY A 248 -11.08 15.73 9.90
C GLY A 248 -10.76 14.24 9.94
N LEU A 249 -11.58 13.51 10.69
CA LEU A 249 -11.47 12.08 10.97
C LEU A 249 -12.85 11.44 10.77
N ILE A 250 -12.88 10.18 10.32
CA ILE A 250 -14.09 9.36 10.46
C ILE A 250 -14.38 9.21 11.96
N SER A 251 -15.67 9.21 12.33
CA SER A 251 -16.12 9.16 13.72
C SER A 251 -15.51 7.97 14.47
N SER A 252 -15.25 8.16 15.77
CA SER A 252 -14.70 7.10 16.62
C SER A 252 -15.62 5.88 16.68
N ALA A 253 -16.94 6.08 16.63
CA ALA A 253 -17.93 5.02 16.59
C ALA A 253 -17.84 4.15 15.31
N VAL A 254 -17.73 4.76 14.13
CA VAL A 254 -17.62 4.05 12.85
C VAL A 254 -16.26 3.34 12.73
N ARG A 255 -15.16 3.99 13.17
CA ARG A 255 -13.84 3.34 13.25
C ARG A 255 -13.82 2.16 14.22
N ALA A 256 -14.45 2.28 15.39
CA ALA A 256 -14.52 1.20 16.38
C ALA A 256 -15.33 -0.01 15.88
N GLN A 257 -16.43 0.19 15.16
CA GLN A 257 -17.18 -0.90 14.53
C GLN A 257 -16.32 -1.66 13.50
N LEU A 258 -15.53 -0.95 12.70
CA LEU A 258 -14.67 -1.56 11.70
C LEU A 258 -13.48 -2.29 12.34
N GLN A 259 -12.88 -1.73 13.39
CA GLN A 259 -11.85 -2.40 14.19
C GLN A 259 -12.39 -3.70 14.82
N PHE A 260 -13.57 -3.64 15.45
CA PHE A 260 -14.21 -4.81 16.05
C PHE A 260 -14.50 -5.92 15.02
N ALA A 261 -14.90 -5.57 13.79
CA ALA A 261 -15.09 -6.55 12.72
C ALA A 261 -13.78 -7.25 12.31
N ILE A 262 -12.68 -6.47 12.22
CA ILE A 262 -11.32 -6.98 11.97
C ILE A 262 -10.87 -7.90 13.12
N ASP A 263 -11.00 -7.45 14.37
CA ASP A 263 -10.56 -8.19 15.57
C ASP A 263 -11.29 -9.52 15.71
N ASN A 264 -12.61 -9.56 15.47
CA ASN A 264 -13.40 -10.79 15.43
C ASN A 264 -12.95 -11.77 14.33
N THR A 265 -12.38 -11.27 13.24
CA THR A 265 -11.87 -12.12 12.15
C THR A 265 -10.47 -12.64 12.48
N THR A 266 -9.62 -11.81 13.09
CA THR A 266 -8.33 -12.21 13.66
C THR A 266 -8.50 -13.28 14.75
N ALA A 267 -9.49 -13.13 15.64
CA ALA A 267 -9.78 -14.11 16.69
C ALA A 267 -10.22 -15.48 16.12
N LYS A 268 -10.91 -15.51 14.97
CA LYS A 268 -11.25 -16.77 14.28
C LYS A 268 -10.02 -17.51 13.73
N ILE A 269 -8.99 -16.79 13.30
CA ILE A 269 -7.71 -17.36 12.86
C ILE A 269 -7.06 -18.05 14.06
N SER A 270 -6.68 -17.29 15.10
CA SER A 270 -5.97 -17.84 16.27
C SER A 270 -6.77 -18.92 17.03
N GLY A 271 -8.10 -18.85 17.00
CA GLY A 271 -8.98 -19.89 17.54
C GLY A 271 -8.94 -21.20 16.76
N TYR A 272 -8.87 -21.15 15.43
CA TYR A 272 -8.64 -22.34 14.59
C TYR A 272 -7.23 -22.90 14.80
N ASP A 273 -6.22 -22.05 14.90
CA ASP A 273 -4.82 -22.46 15.05
C ASP A 273 -4.55 -23.17 16.39
N SER A 274 -5.26 -22.74 17.44
CA SER A 274 -5.29 -23.38 18.75
C SER A 274 -5.94 -24.77 18.74
N LEU A 275 -6.81 -25.09 17.77
CA LEU A 275 -7.47 -26.39 17.62
C LEU A 275 -6.70 -27.37 16.73
N VAL A 276 -5.78 -26.88 15.90
CA VAL A 276 -5.05 -27.69 14.90
C VAL A 276 -3.60 -27.96 15.30
N SER A 277 -3.07 -27.23 16.29
CA SER A 277 -1.73 -27.45 16.84
C SER A 277 -1.58 -28.84 17.48
N THR A 278 -0.66 -29.65 16.95
CA THR A 278 -0.25 -30.94 17.52
C THR A 278 0.79 -30.75 18.64
N PRO A 279 1.01 -31.75 19.50
CA PRO A 279 1.99 -31.64 20.60
C PRO A 279 3.45 -31.44 20.15
N ASP A 280 3.81 -31.84 18.92
CA ASP A 280 5.18 -31.84 18.40
C ASP A 280 5.66 -30.46 17.89
N GLY A 281 5.61 -29.45 18.77
CA GLY A 281 6.44 -28.23 18.74
C GLY A 281 6.29 -27.23 17.58
N SER A 282 5.57 -27.56 16.50
CA SER A 282 5.43 -26.71 15.32
C SER A 282 4.33 -25.65 15.51
N HIS A 283 4.64 -24.59 16.26
CA HIS A 283 3.75 -23.44 16.57
C HIS A 283 3.37 -22.53 15.37
N SER A 284 3.22 -23.08 14.16
CA SER A 284 2.86 -22.34 12.94
C SER A 284 1.99 -23.22 12.05
N THR A 285 0.75 -22.79 11.81
CA THR A 285 -0.24 -23.58 11.07
C THR A 285 -0.24 -23.26 9.57
N LEU A 286 -1.13 -23.92 8.81
CA LEU A 286 -1.42 -23.57 7.42
C LEU A 286 -2.13 -22.21 7.23
N VAL A 287 -2.61 -21.57 8.30
CA VAL A 287 -3.24 -20.23 8.26
C VAL A 287 -2.23 -19.17 8.67
N ASP A 288 -1.54 -19.36 9.79
CA ASP A 288 -0.41 -18.54 10.24
C ASP A 288 0.77 -18.52 9.25
N SER A 289 0.90 -19.53 8.40
CA SER A 289 1.90 -19.53 7.32
C SER A 289 1.42 -18.82 6.04
N ASP A 290 0.11 -18.63 5.82
CA ASP A 290 -0.45 -18.19 4.54
C ASP A 290 -0.05 -16.75 4.15
N LYS A 291 0.39 -16.60 2.91
CA LYS A 291 0.85 -15.31 2.37
C LYS A 291 -0.23 -14.23 2.40
N TYR A 292 -1.47 -14.57 2.01
CA TYR A 292 -2.54 -13.58 1.92
C TYR A 292 -2.98 -13.12 3.31
N ILE A 293 -3.12 -14.04 4.27
CA ILE A 293 -3.43 -13.70 5.67
C ILE A 293 -2.40 -12.72 6.25
N LYS A 294 -1.11 -12.91 5.99
CA LYS A 294 -0.04 -11.97 6.40
C LYS A 294 -0.16 -10.61 5.73
N ASP A 295 -0.21 -10.59 4.39
CA ASP A 295 -0.25 -9.35 3.61
C ASP A 295 -1.50 -8.51 3.93
N TYR A 296 -2.64 -9.16 4.15
CA TYR A 296 -3.89 -8.52 4.54
C TYR A 296 -3.87 -8.03 5.98
N SER A 297 -3.42 -8.84 6.96
CA SER A 297 -3.32 -8.42 8.36
C SER A 297 -2.43 -7.19 8.53
N CYS A 298 -1.25 -7.19 7.88
CA CYS A 298 -0.36 -6.03 7.86
C CYS A 298 -1.00 -4.82 7.14
N SER A 299 -1.74 -5.04 6.04
CA SER A 299 -2.46 -3.96 5.35
C SER A 299 -3.58 -3.36 6.21
N LEU A 300 -4.35 -4.17 6.94
CA LEU A 300 -5.44 -3.70 7.81
C LEU A 300 -4.91 -2.87 8.98
N GLN A 301 -3.87 -3.34 9.68
CA GLN A 301 -3.22 -2.60 10.76
C GLN A 301 -2.70 -1.23 10.27
N TRP A 302 -2.02 -1.21 9.11
CA TRP A 302 -1.55 0.03 8.49
C TRP A 302 -2.72 0.98 8.12
N LEU A 303 -3.77 0.49 7.46
CA LEU A 303 -4.89 1.33 7.01
C LEU A 303 -5.72 1.88 8.16
N MET A 304 -5.98 1.10 9.21
CA MET A 304 -6.65 1.59 10.42
C MET A 304 -5.82 2.68 11.12
N ALA A 305 -4.49 2.54 11.14
CA ALA A 305 -3.59 3.59 11.60
C ALA A 305 -3.63 4.86 10.71
N GLN A 306 -3.83 4.73 9.39
CA GLN A 306 -4.08 5.88 8.51
C GLN A 306 -5.44 6.55 8.76
N LEU A 307 -6.50 5.79 9.08
CA LEU A 307 -7.81 6.36 9.46
C LEU A 307 -7.80 7.10 10.81
N ASN A 308 -6.77 6.87 11.63
CA ASN A 308 -6.54 7.64 12.86
C ASN A 308 -5.80 8.97 12.62
N CYS A 309 -5.34 9.24 11.39
CA CYS A 309 -4.72 10.51 11.00
C CYS A 309 -5.74 11.47 10.35
N ALA A 310 -5.70 12.74 10.73
CA ALA A 310 -6.51 13.77 10.10
C ALA A 310 -6.19 13.92 8.59
N CYS A 311 -7.20 13.93 7.75
CA CYS A 311 -7.11 14.14 6.29
C CYS A 311 -8.43 14.70 5.74
N THR A 312 -8.57 14.85 4.42
CA THR A 312 -9.84 15.28 3.81
C THR A 312 -10.84 14.14 3.72
N PHE A 313 -12.14 14.42 3.85
CA PHE A 313 -13.21 13.42 3.80
C PHE A 313 -13.09 12.45 2.61
N LYS A 314 -12.78 12.97 1.41
CA LYS A 314 -12.55 12.18 0.19
C LYS A 314 -11.41 11.16 0.33
N ARG A 315 -10.31 11.52 0.99
CA ARG A 315 -9.19 10.60 1.27
C ARG A 315 -9.51 9.65 2.42
N SER A 316 -10.23 10.09 3.44
CA SER A 316 -10.73 9.23 4.52
C SER A 316 -11.63 8.12 3.97
N SER A 317 -12.62 8.47 3.15
CA SER A 317 -13.57 7.53 2.55
C SER A 317 -12.93 6.57 1.56
N MET A 318 -11.95 7.03 0.76
CA MET A 318 -11.12 6.15 -0.08
C MET A 318 -10.27 5.16 0.74
N THR A 319 -9.72 5.61 1.87
CA THR A 319 -8.97 4.75 2.80
C THR A 319 -9.91 3.74 3.47
N PHE A 320 -11.10 4.16 3.86
CA PHE A 320 -12.14 3.33 4.47
C PHE A 320 -12.60 2.21 3.52
N ALA A 321 -12.90 2.55 2.26
CA ALA A 321 -13.24 1.57 1.22
C ALA A 321 -12.12 0.55 0.97
N LEU A 322 -10.85 0.95 1.12
CA LEU A 322 -9.73 0.02 1.05
C LEU A 322 -9.64 -0.90 2.28
N VAL A 323 -9.93 -0.42 3.50
CA VAL A 323 -10.07 -1.29 4.67
C VAL A 323 -11.18 -2.31 4.44
N GLN A 324 -12.36 -1.86 3.98
CA GLN A 324 -13.50 -2.74 3.69
C GLN A 324 -13.13 -3.84 2.68
N ARG A 325 -12.44 -3.47 1.58
CA ARG A 325 -11.92 -4.43 0.59
C ARG A 325 -11.00 -5.47 1.21
N ILE A 326 -9.93 -5.04 1.89
CA ILE A 326 -8.95 -5.97 2.46
C ILE A 326 -9.59 -6.81 3.58
N TYR A 327 -10.54 -6.27 4.33
CA TYR A 327 -11.31 -6.99 5.34
C TYR A 327 -12.14 -8.12 4.71
N LEU A 328 -12.90 -7.83 3.65
CA LEU A 328 -13.71 -8.81 2.93
C LEU A 328 -12.85 -9.89 2.26
N GLU A 329 -11.73 -9.51 1.64
CA GLU A 329 -10.74 -10.45 1.11
C GLU A 329 -10.13 -11.33 2.21
N THR A 330 -9.92 -10.79 3.42
CA THR A 330 -9.45 -11.56 4.60
C THR A 330 -10.50 -12.56 5.06
N VAL A 331 -11.75 -12.12 5.26
CA VAL A 331 -12.87 -13.00 5.65
C VAL A 331 -13.00 -14.16 4.66
N ALA A 332 -13.01 -13.85 3.36
CA ALA A 332 -13.11 -14.85 2.31
C ALA A 332 -11.89 -15.79 2.26
N ARG A 333 -10.68 -15.29 2.54
CA ARG A 333 -9.45 -16.11 2.60
C ARG A 333 -9.46 -17.07 3.80
N VAL A 334 -9.88 -16.60 4.96
CA VAL A 334 -10.02 -17.42 6.18
C VAL A 334 -11.09 -18.50 5.96
N ASP A 335 -12.25 -18.12 5.43
CA ASP A 335 -13.34 -19.05 5.13
C ASP A 335 -12.93 -20.09 4.09
N TRP A 336 -12.21 -19.68 3.03
CA TRP A 336 -11.61 -20.62 2.07
C TRP A 336 -10.69 -21.63 2.76
N LEU A 337 -9.73 -21.17 3.58
CA LEU A 337 -8.72 -22.03 4.20
C LEU A 337 -9.32 -23.05 5.17
N ILE A 338 -10.30 -22.63 5.97
CA ILE A 338 -10.92 -23.44 7.03
C ILE A 338 -12.07 -24.31 6.48
N ASN A 339 -13.01 -23.71 5.75
CA ASN A 339 -14.31 -24.33 5.49
C ASN A 339 -14.48 -24.91 4.08
N TYR A 340 -13.65 -24.54 3.09
CA TYR A 340 -13.84 -24.96 1.68
C TYR A 340 -12.67 -25.76 1.11
N LYS A 341 -11.43 -25.29 1.31
CA LYS A 341 -10.20 -25.95 0.85
C LYS A 341 -10.10 -27.44 1.24
N PRO A 342 -10.49 -27.89 2.46
CA PRO A 342 -10.45 -29.31 2.81
C PRO A 342 -11.40 -30.20 1.98
N PHE A 343 -12.46 -29.62 1.41
CA PHE A 343 -13.52 -30.33 0.70
C PHE A 343 -13.49 -30.12 -0.82
N TYR A 344 -12.70 -29.17 -1.32
CA TYR A 344 -12.67 -28.80 -2.75
C TYR A 344 -12.23 -29.94 -3.68
N ALA A 345 -11.28 -30.78 -3.22
CA ALA A 345 -10.90 -32.03 -3.88
C ALA A 345 -11.36 -33.28 -3.08
N GLY A 346 -12.34 -33.10 -2.20
CA GLY A 346 -12.80 -34.11 -1.25
C GLY A 346 -14.08 -34.83 -1.67
N PRO A 347 -14.64 -35.69 -0.80
CA PRO A 347 -15.95 -36.30 -1.02
C PRO A 347 -17.05 -35.24 -1.09
N ARG A 348 -18.15 -35.53 -1.80
CA ARG A 348 -19.31 -34.63 -1.88
C ARG A 348 -19.85 -34.36 -0.47
N VAL A 349 -19.74 -33.10 -0.06
CA VAL A 349 -20.61 -32.51 0.98
C VAL A 349 -21.87 -32.00 0.28
N ASP A 350 -23.01 -32.02 0.95
CA ASP A 350 -24.21 -31.32 0.50
C ASP A 350 -24.34 -30.04 1.31
N ARG A 351 -24.30 -28.87 0.66
CA ARG A 351 -24.31 -27.55 1.32
C ARG A 351 -25.41 -26.65 0.77
N PRO A 352 -26.08 -25.86 1.63
CA PRO A 352 -26.99 -24.82 1.16
C PRO A 352 -26.22 -23.75 0.37
N VAL A 353 -26.89 -23.08 -0.57
CA VAL A 353 -26.27 -22.04 -1.40
C VAL A 353 -25.83 -20.87 -0.52
N ALA A 354 -24.52 -20.59 -0.50
CA ALA A 354 -23.88 -19.58 0.33
C ALA A 354 -24.20 -18.16 -0.16
N LYS A 355 -24.41 -17.22 0.77
CA LYS A 355 -24.65 -15.79 0.46
C LYS A 355 -23.35 -15.03 0.21
N VAL A 356 -22.66 -15.44 -0.84
CA VAL A 356 -21.36 -14.91 -1.30
C VAL A 356 -21.44 -14.47 -2.77
N VAL A 357 -20.45 -13.70 -3.23
CA VAL A 357 -20.41 -13.14 -4.60
C VAL A 357 -20.53 -14.24 -5.66
N GLY A 358 -19.77 -15.33 -5.53
CA GLY A 358 -19.75 -16.46 -6.47
C GLY A 358 -18.81 -16.25 -7.67
N ALA A 359 -18.89 -17.14 -8.67
CA ALA A 359 -17.89 -17.21 -9.75
C ALA A 359 -18.47 -17.41 -11.16
N LEU A 360 -17.85 -16.76 -12.16
CA LEU A 360 -17.97 -17.15 -13.56
C LEU A 360 -17.08 -18.37 -13.81
N VAL A 361 -17.61 -19.41 -14.44
CA VAL A 361 -16.95 -20.71 -14.61
C VAL A 361 -16.97 -21.13 -16.08
N GLY A 362 -15.83 -21.56 -16.63
CA GLY A 362 -15.69 -21.96 -18.03
C GLY A 362 -15.58 -23.47 -18.29
N ASN A 363 -15.75 -24.32 -17.27
CA ASN A 363 -15.65 -25.78 -17.40
C ASN A 363 -16.54 -26.52 -16.38
N ILE A 364 -17.00 -27.71 -16.72
CA ILE A 364 -17.95 -28.50 -15.93
C ILE A 364 -17.34 -29.00 -14.61
N GLU A 365 -16.08 -29.38 -14.60
CA GLU A 365 -15.38 -29.88 -13.39
C GLU A 365 -15.37 -28.83 -12.27
N THR A 366 -15.00 -27.59 -12.58
CA THR A 366 -15.01 -26.47 -11.64
C THR A 366 -16.44 -26.14 -11.19
N ALA A 367 -17.42 -26.26 -12.10
CA ALA A 367 -18.83 -26.04 -11.75
C ALA A 367 -19.33 -27.10 -10.76
N GLU A 368 -18.97 -28.37 -10.96
CA GLU A 368 -19.30 -29.47 -10.03
C GLU A 368 -18.65 -29.28 -8.65
N HIS A 369 -17.37 -28.89 -8.58
CA HIS A 369 -16.71 -28.59 -7.30
C HIS A 369 -17.38 -27.42 -6.55
N LEU A 370 -17.70 -26.32 -7.24
CA LEU A 370 -18.34 -25.16 -6.61
C LEU A 370 -19.80 -25.44 -6.21
N TRP A 371 -20.55 -26.17 -7.04
CA TRP A 371 -21.94 -26.59 -6.77
C TRP A 371 -22.04 -27.46 -5.51
N ARG A 372 -21.18 -28.48 -5.37
CA ARG A 372 -21.10 -29.32 -4.15
C ARG A 372 -20.80 -28.50 -2.89
N LEU A 373 -19.96 -27.47 -3.03
CA LEU A 373 -19.61 -26.57 -1.93
C LEU A 373 -20.69 -25.51 -1.61
N GLY A 374 -21.79 -25.46 -2.38
CA GLY A 374 -22.84 -24.45 -2.24
C GLY A 374 -22.42 -23.06 -2.73
N VAL A 375 -21.32 -22.92 -3.46
CA VAL A 375 -20.84 -21.63 -3.97
C VAL A 375 -21.64 -21.22 -5.21
N PRO A 376 -22.26 -20.02 -5.24
CA PRO A 376 -22.96 -19.53 -6.42
C PRO A 376 -22.07 -19.50 -7.67
N LEU A 377 -22.58 -20.01 -8.79
CA LEU A 377 -21.81 -20.13 -10.02
C LEU A 377 -22.62 -19.83 -11.27
N TRP A 378 -21.92 -19.35 -12.31
CA TRP A 378 -22.45 -19.12 -13.64
C TRP A 378 -21.55 -19.84 -14.66
N LEU A 379 -22.04 -20.96 -15.20
CA LEU A 379 -21.34 -21.76 -16.19
C LEU A 379 -21.50 -21.12 -17.58
N VAL A 380 -20.41 -20.53 -18.08
CA VAL A 380 -20.28 -19.92 -19.40
C VAL A 380 -19.88 -20.98 -20.41
N ARG A 381 -20.63 -21.10 -21.51
CA ARG A 381 -20.38 -22.07 -22.60
C ARG A 381 -20.52 -21.41 -23.97
N ASP A 382 -19.72 -21.84 -24.94
CA ASP A 382 -19.87 -21.40 -26.33
C ASP A 382 -21.22 -21.88 -26.90
N ILE A 383 -21.92 -21.01 -27.64
CA ILE A 383 -23.26 -21.29 -28.17
C ILE A 383 -23.28 -22.45 -29.17
N GLU A 384 -22.15 -22.65 -29.85
CA GLU A 384 -21.91 -23.76 -30.79
C GLU A 384 -21.79 -25.13 -30.06
N MET A 385 -21.64 -25.13 -28.73
CA MET A 385 -21.61 -26.33 -27.86
C MET A 385 -22.91 -26.52 -27.05
N LYS A 386 -24.01 -25.85 -27.42
CA LYS A 386 -25.29 -25.98 -26.70
C LYS A 386 -25.99 -27.31 -27.05
N ASP A 387 -25.94 -28.28 -26.14
CA ASP A 387 -26.76 -29.49 -26.20
C ASP A 387 -28.27 -29.13 -26.25
N PRO A 388 -29.02 -29.61 -27.26
CA PRO A 388 -30.48 -29.43 -27.33
C PRO A 388 -31.25 -29.98 -26.12
N ASN A 389 -30.69 -30.99 -25.43
CA ASN A 389 -31.29 -31.64 -24.27
C ASN A 389 -30.93 -30.96 -22.94
N LEU A 390 -30.12 -29.88 -22.98
CA LEU A 390 -29.70 -29.17 -21.78
C LEU A 390 -30.91 -28.59 -21.04
N ARG A 391 -31.20 -29.14 -19.86
CA ARG A 391 -32.20 -28.59 -18.95
C ARG A 391 -31.81 -27.20 -18.49
N VAL A 392 -32.69 -26.24 -18.79
CA VAL A 392 -32.71 -24.90 -18.19
C VAL A 392 -34.16 -24.57 -17.86
N ASP A 393 -34.49 -24.46 -16.57
CA ASP A 393 -35.88 -24.31 -16.11
C ASP A 393 -36.51 -22.98 -16.58
N LYS A 394 -35.70 -21.93 -16.76
CA LYS A 394 -36.12 -20.64 -17.32
C LYS A 394 -35.02 -19.96 -18.13
N TRP A 395 -35.31 -19.58 -19.37
CA TRP A 395 -34.48 -18.62 -20.11
C TRP A 395 -34.91 -17.18 -19.80
N ILE A 396 -33.96 -16.27 -19.65
CA ILE A 396 -34.18 -14.82 -19.45
C ILE A 396 -33.29 -14.01 -20.38
N GLU A 397 -33.68 -12.76 -20.62
CA GLU A 397 -32.77 -11.74 -21.14
C GLU A 397 -31.69 -11.40 -20.09
N PRO A 398 -30.46 -11.06 -20.50
CA PRO A 398 -29.44 -10.54 -19.59
C PRO A 398 -29.93 -9.29 -18.84
N SER A 399 -29.96 -9.35 -17.51
CA SER A 399 -30.26 -8.20 -16.66
C SER A 399 -29.07 -7.25 -16.54
N ASP A 400 -29.34 -5.97 -16.29
CA ASP A 400 -28.31 -5.03 -15.86
C ASP A 400 -27.61 -5.53 -14.58
N ALA A 401 -26.31 -5.27 -14.46
CA ALA A 401 -25.50 -5.78 -13.36
C ALA A 401 -25.95 -5.23 -11.99
N VAL A 402 -26.32 -3.94 -11.92
CA VAL A 402 -26.82 -3.32 -10.68
C VAL A 402 -28.20 -3.88 -10.33
N GLU A 403 -29.07 -4.10 -11.31
CA GLU A 403 -30.38 -4.73 -11.10
C GLU A 403 -30.25 -6.19 -10.60
N GLY A 404 -29.28 -6.94 -11.14
CA GLY A 404 -28.95 -8.29 -10.66
C GLY A 404 -28.42 -8.30 -9.23
N LEU A 405 -27.60 -7.32 -8.86
CA LEU A 405 -27.08 -7.16 -7.49
C LEU A 405 -28.19 -6.76 -6.50
N ASP A 406 -29.05 -5.79 -6.83
CA ASP A 406 -30.19 -5.35 -6.02
C ASP A 406 -31.12 -6.53 -5.69
N LYS A 407 -31.38 -7.39 -6.68
CA LYS A 407 -32.16 -8.64 -6.52
C LYS A 407 -31.47 -9.66 -5.59
N ARG A 408 -30.18 -9.97 -5.79
CA ARG A 408 -29.45 -10.98 -4.98
C ARG A 408 -29.27 -10.57 -3.52
N THR A 409 -29.18 -9.27 -3.25
CA THR A 409 -28.92 -8.66 -1.94
C THR A 409 -30.18 -8.21 -1.19
N SER A 410 -31.35 -8.31 -1.84
CA SER A 410 -32.63 -7.79 -1.33
C SER A 410 -32.60 -6.27 -1.06
N GLY A 411 -31.94 -5.49 -1.93
CA GLY A 411 -32.03 -4.01 -1.93
C GLY A 411 -30.71 -3.23 -1.83
N PHE A 412 -29.53 -3.84 -2.02
CA PHE A 412 -28.27 -3.08 -2.06
C PHE A 412 -28.01 -2.51 -3.46
N ARG A 413 -28.04 -1.17 -3.56
CA ARG A 413 -27.87 -0.43 -4.82
C ARG A 413 -26.49 0.17 -4.93
N LEU A 414 -25.78 -0.13 -6.02
CA LEU A 414 -24.43 0.35 -6.32
C LEU A 414 -24.48 1.32 -7.51
N SER A 415 -23.83 2.49 -7.43
CA SER A 415 -23.89 3.47 -8.52
C SER A 415 -22.77 3.30 -9.53
N PHE A 416 -23.09 3.00 -10.79
CA PHE A 416 -22.08 2.97 -11.88
C PHE A 416 -21.74 4.37 -12.43
N GLN A 417 -22.15 5.44 -11.75
CA GLN A 417 -21.87 6.81 -12.14
C GLN A 417 -20.36 7.11 -12.12
N GLU A 418 -19.86 7.73 -13.19
CA GLU A 418 -18.49 8.21 -13.29
C GLU A 418 -18.27 9.44 -12.40
N ALA A 419 -17.04 9.64 -11.91
CA ALA A 419 -16.66 10.92 -11.30
C ALA A 419 -16.72 12.06 -12.34
N ASP A 420 -16.81 13.31 -11.86
CA ASP A 420 -16.69 14.51 -12.70
C ASP A 420 -15.44 15.33 -12.29
N PRO A 421 -14.43 15.50 -13.17
CA PRO A 421 -14.26 14.80 -14.44
C PRO A 421 -14.00 13.28 -14.22
N PRO A 422 -14.22 12.42 -15.24
CA PRO A 422 -13.99 10.99 -15.13
C PRO A 422 -12.57 10.63 -14.70
N ASN A 423 -12.44 9.63 -13.82
CA ASN A 423 -11.15 9.09 -13.42
C ASN A 423 -10.43 8.45 -14.62
N LEU A 424 -9.10 8.52 -14.61
CA LEU A 424 -8.26 7.89 -15.64
C LEU A 424 -8.47 6.37 -15.69
N ASP A 425 -8.28 5.79 -16.87
CA ASP A 425 -8.25 4.34 -17.06
C ASP A 425 -7.00 3.75 -16.40
N ILE A 426 -7.21 2.78 -15.50
CA ILE A 426 -6.16 2.19 -14.66
C ILE A 426 -5.65 0.85 -15.20
N TRP A 427 -6.44 0.20 -16.07
CA TRP A 427 -6.12 -1.05 -16.75
C TRP A 427 -7.07 -1.27 -17.94
N SER A 428 -6.59 -1.83 -19.05
CA SER A 428 -7.44 -2.24 -20.19
C SER A 428 -6.91 -3.50 -20.88
N GLY A 429 -7.76 -4.53 -20.99
CA GLY A 429 -7.37 -5.85 -21.50
C GLY A 429 -8.54 -6.85 -21.56
N MET A 430 -8.27 -8.08 -21.98
CA MET A 430 -9.20 -9.20 -21.76
C MET A 430 -8.96 -9.77 -20.36
N LEU A 431 -10.02 -10.21 -19.67
CA LEU A 431 -9.84 -10.81 -18.35
C LEU A 431 -9.08 -12.14 -18.44
N SER A 432 -8.27 -12.43 -17.42
CA SER A 432 -7.48 -13.66 -17.34
C SER A 432 -7.64 -14.34 -15.98
N VAL A 433 -7.57 -15.68 -16.00
CA VAL A 433 -7.54 -16.57 -14.83
C VAL A 433 -6.12 -16.90 -14.38
N THR A 434 -5.09 -16.41 -15.08
CA THR A 434 -3.65 -16.59 -14.76
C THR A 434 -2.91 -15.26 -14.55
N ASN A 435 -3.39 -14.15 -15.12
CA ASN A 435 -2.89 -12.81 -14.88
C ASN A 435 -3.91 -12.00 -14.06
N PHE A 436 -3.44 -11.33 -13.02
CA PHE A 436 -4.26 -10.59 -12.04
C PHE A 436 -3.91 -9.10 -11.94
N ASP A 437 -3.19 -8.55 -12.92
CA ASP A 437 -2.69 -7.16 -12.90
C ASP A 437 -3.80 -6.12 -12.71
N ARG A 438 -5.03 -6.46 -13.13
CA ARG A 438 -6.25 -5.67 -12.87
C ARG A 438 -6.51 -5.44 -11.38
N TYR A 439 -6.41 -6.48 -10.54
CA TYR A 439 -6.64 -6.36 -9.09
C TYR A 439 -5.49 -5.59 -8.42
N THR A 440 -4.26 -5.78 -8.90
CA THR A 440 -3.10 -4.98 -8.49
C THR A 440 -3.30 -3.50 -8.83
N ALA A 441 -3.81 -3.17 -10.02
CA ALA A 441 -4.12 -1.80 -10.42
C ALA A 441 -5.22 -1.18 -9.53
N MET A 442 -6.32 -1.91 -9.28
CA MET A 442 -7.38 -1.49 -8.35
C MET A 442 -6.81 -1.17 -6.95
N SER A 443 -5.99 -2.08 -6.40
CA SER A 443 -5.40 -1.92 -5.07
C SER A 443 -4.44 -0.71 -5.03
N ARG A 444 -3.58 -0.52 -6.03
CA ARG A 444 -2.66 0.63 -6.12
C ARG A 444 -3.41 1.97 -6.14
N VAL A 445 -4.53 2.05 -6.87
CA VAL A 445 -5.33 3.29 -7.00
C VAL A 445 -5.97 3.69 -5.67
N LEU A 446 -6.50 2.72 -4.92
CA LEU A 446 -6.99 2.97 -3.56
C LEU A 446 -5.84 3.28 -2.58
N ARG A 447 -4.72 2.54 -2.65
CA ARG A 447 -3.55 2.73 -1.76
C ARG A 447 -2.97 4.15 -1.87
N ARG A 448 -2.95 4.75 -3.07
CA ARG A 448 -2.53 6.15 -3.28
C ARG A 448 -3.26 7.19 -2.43
N ALA A 449 -4.53 6.95 -2.07
CA ALA A 449 -5.26 7.87 -1.19
C ALA A 449 -4.72 7.85 0.25
N ALA A 450 -4.28 6.67 0.72
CA ALA A 450 -3.85 6.38 2.08
C ALA A 450 -2.33 6.56 2.31
N THR A 451 -1.49 6.29 1.30
CA THR A 451 -0.03 6.47 1.38
C THR A 451 0.39 7.94 1.47
N ALA A 452 1.55 8.16 2.07
CA ALA A 452 2.25 9.42 2.00
C ALA A 452 2.69 9.76 0.57
N HIS A 453 2.92 11.04 0.33
CA HIS A 453 3.57 11.50 -0.89
C HIS A 453 4.98 11.89 -0.53
N LEU A 454 5.87 10.89 -0.58
CA LEU A 454 7.27 11.09 -0.26
C LEU A 454 7.92 12.08 -1.22
N TYR A 455 8.83 12.89 -0.67
CA TYR A 455 9.64 13.85 -1.41
C TYR A 455 10.50 13.15 -2.46
N GLU A 456 10.55 13.73 -3.66
CA GLU A 456 11.42 13.32 -4.75
C GLU A 456 12.30 14.52 -5.13
N GLU A 457 13.60 14.29 -5.21
CA GLU A 457 14.59 15.31 -5.57
C GLU A 457 14.55 15.52 -7.09
N GLU A 458 14.16 16.72 -7.54
CA GLU A 458 14.13 17.03 -8.97
C GLU A 458 15.56 16.91 -9.55
N PRO A 459 15.77 16.13 -10.64
CA PRO A 459 17.10 15.88 -11.17
C PRO A 459 17.72 17.18 -11.69
N GLU A 460 18.95 17.49 -11.27
CA GLU A 460 19.65 18.72 -11.69
C GLU A 460 19.75 18.78 -13.22
N SER A 461 19.01 19.73 -13.81
CA SER A 461 18.91 19.88 -15.27
C SER A 461 20.28 20.18 -15.86
N THR A 462 20.86 19.20 -16.55
CA THR A 462 22.28 19.21 -16.97
C THR A 462 22.51 20.03 -18.24
N THR A 463 22.01 21.27 -18.27
CA THR A 463 22.14 22.22 -19.39
C THR A 463 23.48 22.95 -19.35
N SER A 464 24.54 22.27 -19.78
CA SER A 464 25.86 22.86 -20.07
C SER A 464 26.26 22.62 -21.54
N ASN A 465 25.55 23.25 -22.48
CA ASN A 465 25.91 23.25 -23.90
C ASN A 465 27.06 24.26 -24.17
N PRO A 466 28.25 23.81 -24.63
CA PRO A 466 29.35 24.72 -24.94
C PRO A 466 29.24 25.25 -26.38
N GLN A 467 28.56 26.38 -26.59
CA GLN A 467 28.67 27.09 -27.86
C GLN A 467 29.94 27.95 -27.91
N ALA A 468 30.93 27.47 -28.66
CA ALA A 468 32.05 28.29 -29.10
C ALA A 468 31.60 29.28 -30.18
N SER A 469 31.97 30.55 -30.05
CA SER A 469 31.92 31.52 -31.15
C SER A 469 33.19 32.38 -31.11
N THR A 470 33.88 32.43 -32.25
CA THR A 470 35.24 32.97 -32.34
C THR A 470 35.24 34.50 -32.42
N SER A 471 36.27 35.12 -31.85
CA SER A 471 36.47 36.57 -31.81
C SER A 471 36.68 37.23 -33.19
N THR A 472 36.23 38.47 -33.34
CA THR A 472 37.07 39.58 -33.87
C THR A 472 36.50 40.91 -33.36
N SER A 473 37.36 41.77 -32.81
CA SER A 473 36.99 43.15 -32.43
C SER A 473 38.14 44.11 -32.75
N SER A 474 37.84 45.15 -33.53
CA SER A 474 38.82 46.12 -34.03
C SER A 474 38.69 47.48 -33.33
N SER A 475 39.70 47.77 -32.50
CA SER A 475 40.33 49.08 -32.28
C SER A 475 39.52 50.39 -32.48
N THR A 476 39.41 51.16 -31.40
CA THR A 476 40.15 52.44 -31.32
C THR A 476 40.50 52.83 -29.87
N THR A 477 41.63 53.53 -29.71
CA THR A 477 42.11 54.23 -28.50
C THR A 477 41.51 55.66 -28.45
N THR A 478 41.53 56.45 -27.36
CA THR A 478 42.69 56.92 -26.57
C THR A 478 42.34 57.52 -25.18
N THR A 479 43.36 57.61 -24.29
CA THR A 479 43.52 58.54 -23.11
C THR A 479 42.44 58.56 -22.00
N ALA A 480 42.69 58.15 -20.74
CA ALA A 480 43.65 58.56 -19.68
C ALA A 480 43.17 59.78 -18.83
N LYS A 481 43.39 59.91 -17.49
CA LYS A 481 44.37 59.35 -16.53
C LYS A 481 43.78 59.14 -15.10
N SER A 482 44.55 58.51 -14.19
CA SER A 482 44.48 58.61 -12.69
C SER A 482 43.27 57.93 -11.98
N ASP A 483 43.39 57.22 -10.85
CA ASP A 483 44.56 56.73 -10.09
C ASP A 483 44.28 55.41 -9.31
N LYS A 484 45.36 54.82 -8.76
CA LYS A 484 45.46 53.70 -7.78
C LYS A 484 44.20 52.89 -7.40
N ARG A 485 44.22 51.58 -7.74
CA ARG A 485 43.56 50.50 -6.97
C ARG A 485 44.58 49.49 -6.43
N PRO A 486 44.37 48.89 -5.24
CA PRO A 486 45.22 47.79 -4.76
C PRO A 486 45.15 46.56 -5.67
N ARG A 487 46.25 45.81 -5.79
CA ARG A 487 46.30 44.56 -6.56
C ARG A 487 45.38 43.51 -5.94
N LYS A 488 44.25 43.23 -6.59
CA LYS A 488 43.35 42.13 -6.23
C LYS A 488 44.05 40.79 -6.53
N ARG A 489 44.72 40.22 -5.53
CA ARG A 489 45.46 38.95 -5.62
C ARG A 489 44.53 37.87 -6.19
N MET A 490 44.93 37.23 -7.29
CA MET A 490 44.20 36.07 -7.82
C MET A 490 44.15 35.01 -6.71
N LYS A 491 42.95 34.57 -6.36
CA LYS A 491 42.75 33.49 -5.40
C LYS A 491 42.89 32.18 -6.18
N THR A 492 44.09 31.62 -6.20
CA THR A 492 44.33 30.26 -6.68
C THR A 492 43.32 29.32 -6.02
N GLU A 493 42.74 28.40 -6.79
CA GLU A 493 41.89 27.34 -6.26
C GLU A 493 42.77 26.29 -5.57
N THR A 494 43.20 26.61 -4.34
CA THR A 494 43.90 25.65 -3.49
C THR A 494 42.94 24.54 -3.11
N THR A 495 43.33 23.28 -3.34
CA THR A 495 42.57 22.06 -3.02
C THR A 495 42.50 21.77 -1.51
N GLN A 496 42.19 22.77 -0.69
CA GLN A 496 41.96 22.62 0.73
C GLN A 496 40.47 22.29 0.98
N PRO A 497 40.16 21.33 1.88
CA PRO A 497 38.78 21.12 2.30
C PRO A 497 38.24 22.39 2.97
N PRO A 498 36.93 22.68 2.85
CA PRO A 498 36.34 23.89 3.44
C PRO A 498 36.53 23.87 4.97
N PRO A 499 36.82 25.03 5.59
CA PRO A 499 37.14 25.10 7.00
C PRO A 499 35.99 24.59 7.86
N LEU A 500 36.31 23.94 8.98
CA LEU A 500 35.32 23.52 9.98
C LEU A 500 34.57 24.73 10.58
N PRO A 501 33.36 24.53 11.13
CA PRO A 501 32.67 25.56 11.89
C PRO A 501 33.51 26.12 13.05
N PRO A 502 33.31 27.38 13.47
CA PRO A 502 33.98 27.92 14.66
C PRO A 502 33.66 27.08 15.92
N PRO A 503 34.61 26.89 16.86
CA PRO A 503 34.40 26.04 18.05
C PRO A 503 33.20 26.42 18.91
N ASN A 504 32.77 27.68 18.86
CA ASN A 504 31.63 28.20 19.63
C ASN A 504 30.26 27.86 19.01
N VAL A 505 30.22 27.22 17.83
CA VAL A 505 28.98 26.81 17.17
C VAL A 505 28.64 25.37 17.56
N ARG A 506 27.63 25.20 18.42
CA ARG A 506 27.11 23.89 18.86
C ARG A 506 26.86 22.96 17.67
N SER A 507 27.32 21.71 17.77
CA SER A 507 27.08 20.72 16.72
C SER A 507 25.59 20.42 16.55
N LYS A 508 25.16 20.19 15.31
CA LYS A 508 23.80 19.72 15.00
C LYS A 508 23.57 18.24 15.29
N PHE A 509 24.63 17.50 15.62
CA PHE A 509 24.60 16.09 16.03
C PHE A 509 24.45 15.93 17.56
N GLU A 510 24.55 17.02 18.31
CA GLU A 510 24.32 17.07 19.75
C GLU A 510 22.88 17.56 20.03
N GLU A 511 22.38 17.33 21.24
CA GLU A 511 21.06 17.82 21.67
C GLU A 511 21.11 19.27 22.14
N VAL A 512 19.94 19.90 22.25
CA VAL A 512 19.77 21.13 23.02
C VAL A 512 19.41 20.75 24.44
N ASP A 513 20.37 20.96 25.34
CA ASP A 513 20.12 21.01 26.78
C ASP A 513 19.05 22.09 27.08
N SER A 514 17.84 21.64 27.41
CA SER A 514 16.72 22.46 27.80
C SER A 514 15.72 21.62 28.60
N ASP A 515 15.12 22.28 29.59
CA ASP A 515 13.97 21.90 30.38
C ASP A 515 12.81 21.22 29.62
N VAL A 516 12.59 21.54 28.35
CA VAL A 516 11.49 21.00 27.52
C VAL A 516 11.92 20.00 26.46
N THR A 517 13.22 19.75 26.27
CA THR A 517 13.66 18.70 25.34
C THR A 517 13.41 17.33 26.00
N PRO A 518 12.65 16.40 25.40
CA PRO A 518 12.72 14.99 25.77
C PRO A 518 14.15 14.45 25.51
N PRO A 519 14.63 13.42 26.21
CA PRO A 519 15.92 12.82 25.90
C PRO A 519 15.84 11.90 24.66
N ALA A 520 16.80 12.04 23.73
CA ALA A 520 17.05 11.07 22.67
C ALA A 520 17.49 9.72 23.27
N LEU A 521 17.23 8.65 22.52
CA LEU A 521 17.60 7.29 22.92
C LEU A 521 19.12 7.14 23.04
N LYS A 522 19.58 6.43 24.09
CA LYS A 522 20.99 6.38 24.52
C LYS A 522 21.98 6.06 23.41
N MET A 523 21.74 5.01 22.62
CA MET A 523 22.63 4.60 21.53
C MET A 523 22.56 5.55 20.32
N TRP A 524 21.37 6.05 19.99
CA TRP A 524 21.16 7.02 18.92
C TRP A 524 21.89 8.35 19.20
N ARG A 525 21.85 8.84 20.45
CA ARG A 525 22.60 10.02 20.91
C ARG A 525 24.11 9.84 20.70
N GLU A 526 24.67 8.73 21.20
CA GLU A 526 26.12 8.51 21.15
C GLU A 526 26.61 8.29 19.72
N ALA A 527 25.88 7.52 18.92
CA ALA A 527 26.16 7.35 17.50
C ALA A 527 26.07 8.66 16.72
N SER A 528 25.06 9.49 16.98
CA SER A 528 24.93 10.83 16.41
C SER A 528 26.16 11.68 16.72
N LYS A 529 26.52 11.77 18.00
CA LYS A 529 27.69 12.52 18.46
C LYS A 529 28.97 12.05 17.77
N GLN A 530 29.20 10.73 17.68
CA GLN A 530 30.39 10.17 17.02
C GLN A 530 30.46 10.49 15.51
N VAL A 531 29.33 10.40 14.78
CA VAL A 531 29.27 10.85 13.38
C VAL A 531 29.58 12.36 13.29
N GLY A 532 29.05 13.15 14.23
CA GLY A 532 29.27 14.58 14.34
C GLY A 532 30.73 15.03 14.54
N VAL A 533 31.60 14.18 15.09
CA VAL A 533 33.04 14.46 15.26
C VAL A 533 33.76 14.62 13.90
N HIS A 534 33.34 13.84 12.91
CA HIS A 534 33.98 13.79 11.58
C HIS A 534 33.18 14.54 10.50
N PHE A 535 31.98 15.01 10.83
CA PHE A 535 31.10 15.69 9.89
C PHE A 535 31.47 17.17 9.74
N ASN A 536 31.61 17.64 8.50
CA ASN A 536 31.88 19.04 8.18
C ASN A 536 30.69 19.68 7.43
N PRO A 537 29.81 20.45 8.12
CA PRO A 537 28.67 21.11 7.48
C PRO A 537 29.05 21.99 6.29
N ASN A 538 30.23 22.61 6.33
CA ASN A 538 30.70 23.53 5.28
C ASN A 538 31.16 22.79 4.00
N ALA A 539 31.21 21.45 4.00
CA ALA A 539 31.45 20.65 2.81
C ALA A 539 30.20 20.49 1.92
N HIS A 540 29.00 20.66 2.48
CA HIS A 540 27.74 20.44 1.78
C HIS A 540 27.16 21.76 1.28
N LYS A 541 27.15 21.97 -0.05
CA LYS A 541 26.66 23.22 -0.67
C LYS A 541 25.16 23.44 -0.49
N SER A 542 24.39 22.36 -0.52
CA SER A 542 22.92 22.34 -0.53
C SER A 542 22.38 21.28 0.44
N PRO A 543 22.54 21.45 1.77
CA PRO A 543 22.03 20.49 2.73
C PRO A 543 20.49 20.46 2.73
N LEU A 544 19.90 19.28 2.89
CA LEU A 544 18.45 19.08 2.89
C LEU A 544 17.81 19.89 4.03
N GLY A 545 16.73 20.60 3.72
CA GLY A 545 15.89 21.24 4.75
C GLY A 545 15.13 20.24 5.61
N TYR A 546 14.19 20.74 6.42
CA TYR A 546 13.33 19.94 7.29
C TYR A 546 11.89 19.95 6.79
N PHE A 547 11.19 18.82 6.88
CA PHE A 547 9.81 18.64 6.37
C PHE A 547 8.72 19.11 7.34
N LEU A 548 9.03 19.05 8.64
CA LEU A 548 8.38 19.75 9.74
C LEU A 548 9.41 20.71 10.40
N PRO A 549 9.04 21.58 11.34
CA PRO A 549 10.01 22.37 12.10
C PRO A 549 10.98 21.48 12.89
N ASP A 550 12.25 21.91 12.94
CA ASP A 550 13.26 21.31 13.81
C ASP A 550 12.91 21.57 15.30
N ALA A 551 12.55 20.52 16.04
CA ALA A 551 12.17 20.62 17.46
C ALA A 551 13.31 21.19 18.34
N GLN A 552 14.59 20.93 18.03
CA GLN A 552 15.70 21.56 18.75
C GLN A 552 15.77 23.08 18.50
N MET A 553 15.38 23.54 17.30
CA MET A 553 15.29 24.97 16.98
C MET A 553 14.22 25.66 17.82
N ILE A 554 13.14 24.96 18.20
CA ILE A 554 12.11 25.50 19.09
C ILE A 554 12.58 25.47 20.56
N ALA A 555 13.04 24.31 21.05
CA ALA A 555 13.43 24.12 22.45
C ALA A 555 14.47 25.14 22.95
N GLY A 556 15.47 25.46 22.12
CA GLY A 556 16.55 26.40 22.46
C GLY A 556 16.17 27.89 22.48
N LEU A 557 14.97 28.27 22.03
CA LEU A 557 14.55 29.67 22.01
C LEU A 557 14.40 30.22 23.45
N GLY A 558 15.08 31.32 23.74
CA GLY A 558 15.06 31.96 25.06
C GLY A 558 16.12 31.46 26.04
N ARG A 559 16.83 30.35 25.76
CA ARG A 559 17.83 29.77 26.68
C ARG A 559 18.94 30.75 27.07
N GLU A 560 19.46 31.51 26.11
CA GLU A 560 20.56 32.48 26.33
C GLU A 560 20.10 33.79 27.02
N SER A 561 18.81 34.10 26.99
CA SER A 561 18.26 35.39 27.46
C SER A 561 17.28 35.26 28.63
N GLY A 562 16.93 34.05 29.04
CA GLY A 562 15.86 33.75 30.00
C GLY A 562 14.44 34.04 29.48
N ASN A 563 14.27 34.61 28.28
CA ASN A 563 12.96 35.00 27.75
C ASN A 563 12.38 33.96 26.78
N PHE A 564 11.51 33.11 27.30
CA PHE A 564 10.85 32.05 26.56
C PHE A 564 9.61 32.47 25.75
N GLN A 565 9.20 33.75 25.72
CA GLN A 565 8.03 34.22 24.95
C GLN A 565 8.10 33.84 23.46
N THR A 566 9.31 33.75 22.89
CA THR A 566 9.51 33.31 21.50
C THR A 566 9.32 31.80 21.33
N ARG A 567 9.63 31.00 22.36
CA ARG A 567 9.40 29.54 22.42
C ARG A 567 7.90 29.26 22.51
N THR A 568 7.20 29.96 23.39
CA THR A 568 5.74 29.90 23.57
C THR A 568 4.99 30.18 22.27
N ALA A 569 5.22 31.34 21.65
CA ALA A 569 4.54 31.72 20.40
C ALA A 569 4.81 30.74 19.24
N TYR A 570 6.02 30.15 19.15
CA TYR A 570 6.33 29.15 18.14
C TYR A 570 5.59 27.83 18.37
N LEU A 571 5.39 27.43 19.63
CA LEU A 571 4.63 26.23 20.00
C LEU A 571 3.12 26.45 19.78
N GLU A 572 2.59 27.64 20.08
CA GLU A 572 1.20 28.02 19.79
C GLU A 572 0.91 27.96 18.27
N VAL A 573 1.76 28.58 17.45
CA VAL A 573 1.61 28.54 15.97
C VAL A 573 1.81 27.13 15.42
N TRP A 574 2.73 26.34 15.99
CA TRP A 574 2.86 24.91 15.64
C TRP A 574 1.56 24.14 15.93
N LEU A 575 0.98 24.28 17.13
CA LEU A 575 -0.23 23.56 17.52
C LEU A 575 -1.44 23.97 16.69
N LYS A 576 -1.61 25.27 16.39
CA LYS A 576 -2.65 25.78 15.49
C LYS A 576 -2.55 25.17 14.09
N LEU A 577 -1.34 25.13 13.53
CA LEU A 577 -1.07 24.61 12.18
C LEU A 577 -0.79 23.09 12.13
N ARG A 578 -0.80 22.39 13.27
CA ARG A 578 -0.36 20.99 13.42
C ARG A 578 -1.01 20.08 12.38
N HIS A 579 -2.34 20.11 12.28
CA HIS A 579 -3.08 19.22 11.39
C HIS A 579 -2.76 19.44 9.91
N VAL A 580 -2.57 20.68 9.46
CA VAL A 580 -2.22 20.97 8.05
C VAL A 580 -0.75 20.68 7.74
N LEU A 581 0.17 20.94 8.69
CA LEU A 581 1.59 20.61 8.53
C LEU A 581 1.86 19.10 8.54
N LEU A 582 1.10 18.32 9.32
CA LEU A 582 1.13 16.86 9.30
C LEU A 582 0.43 16.29 8.05
N TYR A 583 -0.73 16.86 7.66
CA TYR A 583 -1.40 16.48 6.41
C TYR A 583 -0.50 16.72 5.19
N ARG A 584 0.27 17.81 5.16
CA ARG A 584 1.24 18.16 4.11
C ARG A 584 2.25 17.04 3.82
N LEU A 585 2.67 16.25 4.81
CA LEU A 585 3.55 15.09 4.61
C LEU A 585 2.91 14.00 3.74
N LYS A 586 1.58 14.02 3.56
CA LYS A 586 0.82 13.13 2.68
C LYS A 586 0.44 13.77 1.34
N THR A 587 1.09 14.86 0.92
CA THR A 587 0.75 15.64 -0.29
C THR A 587 1.90 15.74 -1.29
N ALA A 588 1.60 15.69 -2.60
CA ALA A 588 2.61 15.65 -3.67
C ALA A 588 3.58 16.84 -3.67
N SER A 589 3.15 17.98 -3.15
CA SER A 589 3.88 19.25 -3.13
C SER A 589 4.87 19.40 -1.96
N VAL A 590 5.15 18.34 -1.19
CA VAL A 590 5.95 18.43 0.04
C VAL A 590 7.43 18.70 -0.22
N LYS A 591 7.82 19.97 -0.13
CA LYS A 591 9.21 20.43 -0.25
C LYS A 591 9.83 20.72 1.14
N PRO A 592 11.09 20.33 1.40
CA PRO A 592 11.77 20.60 2.67
C PRO A 592 12.10 22.10 2.80
N LEU A 593 12.10 22.63 4.03
CA LEU A 593 12.31 24.05 4.28
C LEU A 593 13.57 24.31 5.13
N GLY A 594 14.32 25.33 4.76
CA GLY A 594 15.48 25.80 5.53
C GLY A 594 15.05 26.50 6.84
N PRO A 595 15.87 26.46 7.92
CA PRO A 595 15.51 27.01 9.23
C PRO A 595 15.09 28.49 9.27
N SER A 596 15.42 29.30 8.25
CA SER A 596 14.95 30.69 8.15
C SER A 596 13.46 30.78 7.77
N ARG A 597 13.00 29.91 6.86
CA ARG A 597 11.59 29.84 6.45
C ARG A 597 10.71 29.28 7.58
N TRP A 598 11.19 28.26 8.31
CA TRP A 598 10.49 27.76 9.50
C TRP A 598 10.34 28.82 10.60
N ARG A 599 11.37 29.62 10.89
CA ARG A 599 11.25 30.76 11.83
C ARG A 599 10.28 31.85 11.35
N THR A 600 10.15 32.02 10.03
CA THR A 600 9.21 32.97 9.44
C THR A 600 7.76 32.49 9.58
N LEU A 601 7.51 31.19 9.36
CA LEU A 601 6.20 30.56 9.54
C LEU A 601 5.79 30.50 11.03
N LEU A 602 6.66 30.01 11.92
CA LEU A 602 6.32 29.90 13.35
C LEU A 602 6.28 31.25 14.08
N GLY A 603 6.96 32.28 13.54
CA GLY A 603 6.94 33.64 14.08
C GLY A 603 5.79 34.51 13.57
N ILE A 604 4.85 33.96 12.79
CA ILE A 604 3.97 34.76 11.93
C ILE A 604 2.99 35.66 12.71
N GLU A 605 2.40 35.16 13.81
CA GLU A 605 1.50 35.95 14.67
C GLU A 605 2.20 37.09 15.42
N ARG A 606 3.54 37.13 15.42
CA ARG A 606 4.33 38.24 15.98
C ARG A 606 4.55 39.38 14.99
N LEU A 607 4.15 39.22 13.72
CA LEU A 607 4.16 40.29 12.73
C LEU A 607 2.88 41.13 12.87
N GLN A 608 3.02 42.45 12.88
CA GLN A 608 1.87 43.36 12.95
C GLN A 608 1.17 43.57 11.59
N PHE A 609 1.72 43.03 10.49
CA PHE A 609 1.25 43.19 9.10
C PHE A 609 1.05 44.64 8.63
N ARG A 610 1.71 45.61 9.29
CA ARG A 610 1.59 47.06 9.01
C ARG A 610 2.51 47.57 7.91
N ASP A 611 3.44 46.75 7.44
CA ASP A 611 4.49 47.15 6.50
C ASP A 611 4.60 46.18 5.31
N GLN A 612 5.16 46.65 4.19
CA GLN A 612 5.23 45.88 2.95
C GLN A 612 6.07 44.59 3.06
N LYS A 613 7.04 44.53 3.99
CA LYS A 613 7.87 43.33 4.20
C LYS A 613 7.11 42.29 5.01
N SER A 614 6.44 42.67 6.10
CA SER A 614 5.59 41.72 6.85
C SER A 614 4.38 41.24 6.05
N LEU A 615 3.78 42.09 5.21
CA LEU A 615 2.74 41.68 4.25
C LEU A 615 3.28 40.70 3.19
N LYS A 616 4.52 40.88 2.70
CA LYS A 616 5.15 39.90 1.81
C LYS A 616 5.44 38.57 2.51
N GLN A 617 5.85 38.60 3.78
CA GLN A 617 6.05 37.39 4.58
C GLN A 617 4.71 36.66 4.85
N LYS A 618 3.61 37.41 5.06
CA LYS A 618 2.26 36.83 5.14
C LYS A 618 1.93 36.02 3.89
N ALA A 619 2.03 36.65 2.71
CA ALA A 619 1.74 36.01 1.44
C ALA A 619 2.65 34.80 1.12
N GLU A 620 3.92 34.82 1.53
CA GLU A 620 4.83 33.67 1.36
C GLU A 620 4.42 32.47 2.23
N VAL A 621 3.95 32.69 3.46
CA VAL A 621 3.47 31.63 4.36
C VAL A 621 2.10 31.11 3.92
N GLU A 622 1.22 31.99 3.44
CA GLU A 622 -0.07 31.62 2.83
C GLU A 622 0.13 30.71 1.61
N GLU A 623 0.96 31.12 0.64
CA GLU A 623 1.28 30.30 -0.54
C GLU A 623 1.92 28.96 -0.15
N MET A 624 2.83 28.94 0.83
CA MET A 624 3.50 27.73 1.31
C MET A 624 2.54 26.70 1.95
N LEU A 625 1.50 27.17 2.63
CA LEU A 625 0.46 26.31 3.20
C LEU A 625 -0.56 25.91 2.14
N MET A 626 -1.01 26.83 1.28
CA MET A 626 -1.90 26.53 0.16
C MET A 626 -1.31 25.53 -0.84
N GLU A 627 0.02 25.54 -1.05
CA GLU A 627 0.77 24.54 -1.84
C GLU A 627 0.45 23.08 -1.40
N ALA A 628 0.23 22.84 -0.10
CA ALA A 628 -0.16 21.54 0.43
C ALA A 628 -1.66 21.21 0.24
N LEU A 629 -2.49 22.23 0.01
CA LEU A 629 -3.93 22.08 -0.21
C LEU A 629 -4.30 22.03 -1.71
N ARG A 630 -3.35 22.32 -2.62
CA ARG A 630 -3.52 22.20 -4.07
C ARG A 630 -4.00 20.81 -4.46
N GLY A 631 -5.04 20.77 -5.30
CA GLY A 631 -5.67 19.51 -5.75
C GLY A 631 -6.55 18.81 -4.70
N THR A 632 -6.73 19.39 -3.51
CA THR A 632 -7.77 18.95 -2.57
C THR A 632 -9.08 19.71 -2.81
N ASP A 633 -10.18 19.20 -2.27
CA ASP A 633 -11.49 19.84 -2.31
C ASP A 633 -11.58 21.08 -1.37
N MET A 634 -10.52 21.37 -0.58
CA MET A 634 -10.43 22.49 0.37
C MET A 634 -10.07 23.82 -0.33
N GLN A 635 -10.85 24.22 -1.33
CA GLN A 635 -10.57 25.42 -2.15
C GLN A 635 -11.15 26.72 -1.55
N HIS A 636 -10.78 27.04 -0.32
CA HIS A 636 -11.16 28.31 0.33
C HIS A 636 -9.93 29.11 0.77
N LYS A 637 -10.12 30.44 0.91
CA LYS A 637 -9.03 31.36 1.23
C LYS A 637 -8.46 31.06 2.61
N LEU A 638 -7.20 30.64 2.63
CA LEU A 638 -6.37 30.75 3.82
C LEU A 638 -6.14 32.24 4.12
N ASP A 639 -6.48 32.67 5.34
CA ASP A 639 -6.12 33.98 5.87
C ASP A 639 -5.41 33.82 7.22
N ILE A 640 -4.06 33.83 7.18
CA ILE A 640 -3.28 33.58 8.39
C ILE A 640 -3.32 34.73 9.40
N SER A 641 -3.95 35.88 9.07
CA SER A 641 -4.23 36.92 10.07
C SER A 641 -5.41 36.60 10.99
N ARG A 642 -6.09 35.46 10.77
CA ARG A 642 -7.16 34.94 11.63
C ARG A 642 -6.76 33.70 12.43
N LEU A 643 -5.47 33.30 12.44
CA LEU A 643 -4.97 32.15 13.22
C LEU A 643 -5.24 32.25 14.73
N ASN A 644 -5.45 33.47 15.24
CA ASN A 644 -5.83 33.74 16.62
C ASN A 644 -7.26 33.28 16.99
N THR A 645 -8.06 32.83 16.02
CA THR A 645 -9.38 32.21 16.24
C THR A 645 -9.29 30.73 16.62
N ILE A 646 -8.21 30.06 16.23
CA ILE A 646 -8.00 28.63 16.53
C ILE A 646 -7.63 28.46 18.01
N VAL A 647 -8.40 27.65 18.73
CA VAL A 647 -8.10 27.31 20.13
C VAL A 647 -6.89 26.37 20.16
N VAL A 648 -5.85 26.75 20.91
CA VAL A 648 -4.66 25.91 21.09
C VAL A 648 -5.03 24.67 21.92
N LYS A 649 -4.85 23.48 21.34
CA LYS A 649 -5.23 22.19 21.93
C LYS A 649 -4.05 21.22 21.93
N TRP A 650 -3.95 20.39 22.97
CA TRP A 650 -3.11 19.20 23.03
C TRP A 650 -3.95 18.00 23.47
N GLN A 651 -3.84 16.86 22.78
CA GLN A 651 -4.67 15.66 23.02
C GLN A 651 -6.17 15.99 23.16
N ASN A 652 -6.70 16.81 22.24
CA ASN A 652 -8.07 17.36 22.20
C ASN A 652 -8.47 18.28 23.37
N SER A 653 -7.59 18.52 24.35
CA SER A 653 -7.82 19.42 25.48
C SER A 653 -7.25 20.82 25.20
N PRO A 654 -7.99 21.92 25.44
CA PRO A 654 -7.43 23.27 25.35
C PRO A 654 -6.27 23.48 26.34
N ILE A 655 -5.20 24.17 25.93
CA ILE A 655 -4.05 24.50 26.80
C ILE A 655 -3.58 25.95 26.63
N ASP A 656 -3.03 26.51 27.72
CA ASP A 656 -2.25 27.75 27.69
C ASP A 656 -0.75 27.40 27.71
N VAL A 657 -0.08 27.60 26.58
CA VAL A 657 1.35 27.28 26.40
C VAL A 657 2.27 28.14 27.27
N SER A 658 1.78 29.28 27.79
CA SER A 658 2.53 30.14 28.72
C SER A 658 2.62 29.56 30.14
N ASN A 659 1.62 28.78 30.55
CA ASN A 659 1.44 28.36 31.95
C ASN A 659 1.33 26.82 32.14
N VAL A 660 1.44 26.03 31.07
CA VAL A 660 1.40 24.57 31.12
C VAL A 660 2.69 23.95 31.67
N GLU A 661 2.60 22.76 32.28
CA GLU A 661 3.74 22.01 32.77
C GLU A 661 4.79 21.69 31.68
N SER A 662 6.08 21.74 32.05
CA SER A 662 7.22 21.29 31.22
C SER A 662 7.01 19.90 30.62
N ARG A 663 6.31 19.00 31.32
CA ARG A 663 5.91 17.68 30.82
C ARG A 663 5.15 17.78 29.49
N ILE A 664 4.10 18.60 29.41
CA ILE A 664 3.28 18.74 28.19
C ILE A 664 4.13 19.33 27.05
N LEU A 665 5.05 20.24 27.37
CA LEU A 665 5.98 20.80 26.38
C LEU A 665 6.96 19.73 25.83
N LYS A 666 7.39 18.77 26.66
CA LYS A 666 8.14 17.59 26.21
C LYS A 666 7.30 16.67 25.33
N GLU A 667 6.04 16.42 25.68
CA GLU A 667 5.12 15.61 24.87
C GLU A 667 4.90 16.20 23.47
N ILE A 668 4.70 17.53 23.38
CA ILE A 668 4.56 18.27 22.10
C ILE A 668 5.84 18.18 21.25
N LEU A 669 7.01 18.38 21.87
CA LEU A 669 8.28 18.32 21.15
C LEU A 669 8.68 16.88 20.79
N TRP A 670 8.31 15.90 21.61
CA TRP A 670 8.49 14.47 21.32
C TRP A 670 7.72 14.05 20.07
N GLU A 671 6.45 14.44 19.92
CA GLU A 671 5.68 14.15 18.70
C GLU A 671 6.36 14.77 17.46
N LEU A 672 6.84 16.02 17.58
CA LEU A 672 7.51 16.72 16.49
C LEU A 672 8.84 16.05 16.10
N PHE A 673 9.61 15.54 17.06
CA PHE A 673 10.79 14.70 16.81
C PHE A 673 10.39 13.39 16.10
N GLU A 674 9.43 12.65 16.67
CA GLU A 674 9.05 11.31 16.24
C GLU A 674 8.39 11.28 14.86
N ALA A 675 7.45 12.20 14.58
CA ALA A 675 6.85 12.34 13.26
C ALA A 675 7.87 12.77 12.18
N SER A 676 8.87 13.56 12.56
CA SER A 676 9.97 13.93 11.65
C SER A 676 10.91 12.75 11.37
N PHE A 677 11.28 11.98 12.40
CA PHE A 677 12.09 10.76 12.27
C PHE A 677 11.40 9.71 11.37
N ARG A 678 10.11 9.46 11.60
CA ARG A 678 9.28 8.57 10.75
C ARG A 678 9.31 8.96 9.28
N TYR A 679 9.14 10.26 8.99
CA TYR A 679 9.17 10.76 7.62
C TYR A 679 10.58 10.72 7.01
N GLU A 680 11.63 11.02 7.78
CA GLU A 680 13.03 10.95 7.34
C GLU A 680 13.47 9.51 7.01
N LEU A 681 13.01 8.50 7.76
CA LEU A 681 13.23 7.09 7.41
C LEU A 681 12.58 6.71 6.08
N LEU A 682 11.33 7.15 5.82
CA LEU A 682 10.65 6.87 4.55
C LEU A 682 11.32 7.59 3.36
N VAL A 683 11.80 8.82 3.54
CA VAL A 683 12.57 9.54 2.51
C VAL A 683 13.91 8.86 2.24
N MET A 684 14.57 8.31 3.26
CA MET A 684 15.83 7.57 3.06
C MET A 684 15.62 6.19 2.42
N ASP A 685 14.56 5.45 2.78
CA ASP A 685 14.17 4.24 2.07
C ASP A 685 13.84 4.54 0.60
N ARG A 686 13.04 5.58 0.32
CA ARG A 686 12.72 6.02 -1.05
C ARG A 686 13.96 6.38 -1.88
N ARG A 687 15.07 6.77 -1.23
CA ARG A 687 16.35 7.12 -1.88
C ARG A 687 17.27 5.92 -2.15
N PHE A 688 17.26 4.90 -1.29
CA PHE A 688 18.16 3.74 -1.40
C PHE A 688 17.51 2.43 -1.83
N TYR A 689 16.18 2.34 -1.78
CA TYR A 689 15.44 1.13 -2.15
C TYR A 689 15.69 0.77 -3.62
N HIS A 690 16.17 -0.46 -3.85
CA HIS A 690 16.50 -0.98 -5.18
C HIS A 690 15.79 -2.29 -5.53
N GLY A 691 14.79 -2.68 -4.74
CA GLY A 691 13.94 -3.84 -5.02
C GLY A 691 12.81 -3.54 -6.01
N VAL A 692 11.96 -4.53 -6.24
CA VAL A 692 10.95 -4.53 -7.32
C VAL A 692 9.56 -4.00 -6.93
N SER A 693 9.33 -3.62 -5.67
CA SER A 693 8.02 -3.11 -5.22
C SER A 693 7.76 -1.69 -5.73
N THR A 694 6.52 -1.39 -6.12
CA THR A 694 6.09 0.00 -6.37
C THR A 694 6.03 0.80 -5.06
N ARG A 695 5.92 2.15 -5.13
CA ARG A 695 5.90 2.99 -3.90
C ARG A 695 4.69 2.66 -3.02
N GLU A 696 3.56 2.38 -3.66
CA GLU A 696 2.28 1.98 -3.06
C GLU A 696 2.33 0.62 -2.35
N GLU A 697 3.33 -0.21 -2.68
CA GLU A 697 3.60 -1.50 -2.05
C GLU A 697 4.71 -1.40 -1.00
N ARG A 698 5.77 -0.60 -1.27
CA ARG A 698 6.94 -0.45 -0.38
C ARG A 698 6.62 0.33 0.89
N GLU A 699 5.86 1.42 0.83
CA GLU A 699 5.56 2.20 2.04
C GLU A 699 4.83 1.36 3.12
N PRO A 700 3.78 0.59 2.80
CA PRO A 700 3.20 -0.38 3.73
C PRO A 700 4.19 -1.44 4.25
N GLN A 701 5.15 -1.91 3.44
CA GLN A 701 6.18 -2.85 3.90
C GLN A 701 7.11 -2.22 4.94
N VAL A 702 7.53 -0.96 4.77
CA VAL A 702 8.36 -0.22 5.73
C VAL A 702 7.61 0.03 7.04
N LEU A 703 6.36 0.50 6.95
CA LEU A 703 5.51 0.76 8.11
C LEU A 703 5.12 -0.54 8.85
N SER A 704 5.02 -1.68 8.14
CA SER A 704 4.85 -3.02 8.71
C SER A 704 6.13 -3.54 9.37
N ALA A 705 7.31 -3.36 8.76
CA ALA A 705 8.58 -3.74 9.37
C ALA A 705 8.84 -2.96 10.67
N MET A 706 8.41 -1.69 10.74
CA MET A 706 8.50 -0.84 11.93
C MET A 706 7.27 -0.92 12.86
N MET A 707 6.35 -1.88 12.69
CA MET A 707 5.04 -1.86 13.37
C MET A 707 5.12 -1.69 14.89
N LEU A 708 6.08 -2.32 15.57
CA LEU A 708 6.29 -2.24 17.03
C LEU A 708 6.80 -0.89 17.55
N HIS A 709 7.13 0.05 16.66
CA HIS A 709 7.56 1.40 17.01
C HIS A 709 6.63 2.44 16.37
N PHE A 710 6.29 2.25 15.09
CA PHE A 710 5.46 3.19 14.32
C PHE A 710 3.95 2.95 14.45
N LYS A 711 3.50 1.77 14.90
CA LYS A 711 2.07 1.40 14.99
C LYS A 711 1.29 1.65 13.70
N GLY A 712 1.94 1.42 12.56
CA GLY A 712 1.38 1.62 11.21
C GLY A 712 1.20 3.08 10.78
N ALA A 713 1.48 4.08 11.64
CA ALA A 713 1.22 5.49 11.37
C ALA A 713 2.51 6.31 11.12
N LEU A 714 2.45 7.21 10.14
CA LEU A 714 3.50 8.20 9.87
C LEU A 714 3.65 9.22 11.02
N VAL A 715 2.56 9.47 11.76
CA VAL A 715 2.50 10.37 12.91
C VAL A 715 2.07 9.52 14.11
N PRO A 716 2.61 9.71 15.31
CA PRO A 716 2.08 9.08 16.51
C PRO A 716 0.58 9.35 16.68
N SER A 717 -0.21 8.30 16.90
CA SER A 717 -1.64 8.41 17.23
C SER A 717 -1.86 8.86 18.69
N ASP A 718 -0.88 8.56 19.54
CA ASP A 718 -0.84 8.78 20.99
C ASP A 718 0.63 8.72 21.47
N LEU A 719 0.86 8.85 22.78
CA LEU A 719 2.21 8.86 23.38
C LEU A 719 2.82 7.48 23.66
N SER A 720 2.12 6.36 23.47
CA SER A 720 2.62 5.03 23.86
C SER A 720 3.89 4.62 23.10
N ALA A 721 4.06 5.12 21.88
CA ALA A 721 5.29 4.93 21.10
C ALA A 721 6.54 5.57 21.73
N ALA A 722 6.39 6.50 22.70
CA ALA A 722 7.51 7.07 23.46
C ALA A 722 8.16 6.07 24.44
N THR A 723 7.50 4.93 24.68
CA THR A 723 7.93 3.85 25.58
C THR A 723 7.96 2.48 24.88
N GLU A 724 7.90 2.45 23.55
CA GLU A 724 7.82 1.22 22.74
C GLU A 724 8.83 1.20 21.58
N GLY A 725 8.99 0.03 20.95
CA GLY A 725 10.02 -0.18 19.93
C GLY A 725 11.43 0.06 20.48
N PHE A 726 12.18 0.98 19.88
CA PHE A 726 13.51 1.36 20.37
C PHE A 726 13.50 1.95 21.80
N ALA A 727 12.38 2.54 22.23
CA ALA A 727 12.23 3.10 23.58
C ALA A 727 11.74 2.07 24.62
N SER A 728 11.48 0.81 24.23
CA SER A 728 10.94 -0.20 25.15
C SER A 728 11.96 -0.63 26.21
N SER A 729 11.49 -0.75 27.46
CA SER A 729 12.23 -1.39 28.55
C SER A 729 12.42 -2.90 28.34
N ARG A 730 11.62 -3.52 27.47
CA ARG A 730 11.69 -4.95 27.14
C ARG A 730 12.68 -5.16 26.00
N LEU A 731 13.79 -5.87 26.28
CA LEU A 731 14.85 -6.14 25.30
C LEU A 731 14.35 -6.84 24.03
N PHE A 732 13.29 -7.66 24.14
CA PHE A 732 12.65 -8.29 22.99
C PHE A 732 12.07 -7.25 22.03
N ASP A 733 11.30 -6.26 22.52
CA ASP A 733 10.66 -5.27 21.65
C ASP A 733 11.70 -4.35 20.99
N ARG A 734 12.76 -3.98 21.73
CA ARG A 734 13.94 -3.29 21.16
C ARG A 734 14.60 -4.13 20.06
N ARG A 735 14.86 -5.41 20.30
CA ARG A 735 15.43 -6.35 19.31
C ARG A 735 14.56 -6.44 18.05
N MET A 736 13.24 -6.53 18.22
CA MET A 736 12.29 -6.58 17.11
C MET A 736 12.25 -5.28 16.30
N ALA A 737 12.31 -4.11 16.94
CA ALA A 737 12.41 -2.82 16.24
C ALA A 737 13.72 -2.69 15.44
N LEU A 738 14.84 -3.17 15.99
CA LEU A 738 16.13 -3.23 15.31
C LEU A 738 16.11 -4.19 14.12
N TRP A 739 15.47 -5.34 14.27
CA TRP A 739 15.24 -6.27 13.16
C TRP A 739 14.37 -5.64 12.05
N GLY A 740 13.34 -4.88 12.41
CA GLY A 740 12.51 -4.10 11.48
C GLY A 740 13.34 -3.12 10.65
N LEU A 741 14.14 -2.27 11.31
CA LEU A 741 15.02 -1.31 10.64
C LEU A 741 16.09 -2.00 9.77
N LEU A 742 16.68 -3.10 10.24
CA LEU A 742 17.64 -3.90 9.47
C LEU A 742 17.00 -4.55 8.23
N LYS A 743 15.76 -5.06 8.34
CA LYS A 743 15.00 -5.61 7.20
C LYS A 743 14.72 -4.54 6.13
N ILE A 744 14.49 -3.29 6.53
CA ILE A 744 14.35 -2.17 5.60
C ILE A 744 15.68 -1.90 4.87
N MET A 745 16.79 -1.84 5.62
CA MET A 745 18.12 -1.55 5.10
C MET A 745 18.77 -2.71 4.32
N ASP A 746 18.25 -3.93 4.38
CA ASP A 746 18.68 -5.03 3.50
C ASP A 746 18.42 -4.71 2.01
N ASP A 747 17.34 -3.98 1.71
CA ASP A 747 16.97 -3.55 0.34
C ASP A 747 17.64 -2.23 -0.07
N TRP A 748 18.66 -1.75 0.65
CA TRP A 748 19.33 -0.47 0.37
C TRP A 748 20.65 -0.64 -0.40
N ASN A 749 20.88 0.25 -1.38
CA ASN A 749 22.11 0.30 -2.18
C ASN A 749 22.97 1.55 -1.88
N GLY A 750 24.07 1.72 -2.63
CA GLY A 750 24.92 2.90 -2.56
C GLY A 750 25.44 3.18 -1.14
N ALA A 751 25.33 4.42 -0.69
CA ALA A 751 25.69 4.83 0.68
C ALA A 751 24.78 4.26 1.77
N GLY A 752 23.61 3.70 1.43
CA GLY A 752 22.71 2.99 2.35
C GLY A 752 23.09 1.52 2.57
N THR A 753 23.90 0.92 1.68
CA THR A 753 24.26 -0.51 1.72
C THR A 753 24.82 -0.93 3.08
N LEU A 754 24.23 -1.94 3.72
CA LEU A 754 24.68 -2.42 5.03
C LEU A 754 26.17 -2.85 5.02
N PRO A 755 26.93 -2.56 6.10
CA PRO A 755 28.26 -3.12 6.32
C PRO A 755 28.22 -4.64 6.42
N ILE A 756 29.31 -5.33 6.07
CA ILE A 756 29.40 -6.80 6.09
C ILE A 756 29.03 -7.39 7.47
N THR A 757 29.33 -6.66 8.54
CA THR A 757 28.98 -7.03 9.93
C THR A 757 27.49 -7.02 10.23
N LEU A 758 26.64 -6.32 9.48
CA LEU A 758 25.19 -6.18 9.70
C LEU A 758 24.31 -6.89 8.64
N ARG A 759 24.90 -7.33 7.53
CA ARG A 759 24.20 -8.07 6.46
C ARG A 759 23.62 -9.39 6.95
N GLN A 760 22.62 -9.90 6.21
CA GLN A 760 22.06 -11.23 6.41
C GLN A 760 23.17 -12.31 6.48
N GLY A 761 22.99 -13.28 7.39
CA GLY A 761 23.97 -14.33 7.66
C GLY A 761 25.12 -13.96 8.60
N SER A 762 25.36 -12.68 8.89
CA SER A 762 26.44 -12.25 9.80
C SER A 762 26.20 -12.70 11.25
N GLY A 763 27.28 -12.76 12.05
CA GLY A 763 27.19 -13.13 13.47
C GLY A 763 26.36 -12.16 14.32
N LEU A 764 26.45 -10.85 14.07
CA LEU A 764 25.62 -9.85 14.75
C LEU A 764 24.16 -9.92 14.27
N ARG A 765 23.94 -10.16 12.97
CA ARG A 765 22.58 -10.22 12.42
C ARG A 765 21.78 -11.41 12.95
N LYS A 766 22.43 -12.57 13.14
CA LYS A 766 21.80 -13.76 13.76
C LYS A 766 21.30 -13.47 15.18
N ARG A 767 22.04 -12.70 15.97
CA ARG A 767 21.68 -12.36 17.37
C ARG A 767 20.41 -11.51 17.45
N VAL A 768 20.18 -10.59 16.51
CA VAL A 768 18.92 -9.82 16.46
C VAL A 768 17.77 -10.56 15.77
N ASP A 769 17.95 -11.81 15.36
CA ASP A 769 16.89 -12.59 14.71
C ASP A 769 15.75 -12.92 15.70
N PRO A 770 14.48 -12.62 15.35
CA PRO A 770 13.31 -12.98 16.14
C PRO A 770 13.24 -14.47 16.52
N GLN A 771 13.77 -15.35 15.66
CA GLN A 771 13.73 -16.81 15.84
C GLN A 771 14.76 -17.32 16.87
N GLN A 772 15.75 -16.51 17.27
CA GLN A 772 16.66 -16.91 18.36
C GLN A 772 16.01 -16.71 19.72
N THR A 773 15.72 -17.81 20.40
CA THR A 773 15.16 -17.87 21.77
C THR A 773 16.16 -17.52 22.87
N ASP A 774 17.45 -17.46 22.55
CA ASP A 774 18.52 -17.22 23.52
C ASP A 774 18.39 -15.85 24.21
N THR A 775 18.62 -15.82 25.52
CA THR A 775 18.55 -14.60 26.33
C THR A 775 19.80 -13.74 26.15
N ILE A 776 19.69 -12.71 25.31
CA ILE A 776 20.81 -11.83 24.96
C ILE A 776 21.02 -10.76 26.06
N PRO A 777 22.25 -10.57 26.57
CA PRO A 777 22.57 -9.52 27.54
C PRO A 777 22.27 -8.12 27.00
N ILE A 778 21.74 -7.22 27.85
CA ILE A 778 21.44 -5.82 27.48
C ILE A 778 22.62 -5.08 26.82
N ARG A 779 23.86 -5.37 27.26
CA ARG A 779 25.08 -4.80 26.69
C ARG A 779 25.24 -5.16 25.21
N GLU A 780 24.92 -6.39 24.83
CA GLU A 780 25.04 -6.88 23.46
C GLU A 780 23.92 -6.31 22.57
N VAL A 781 22.72 -6.09 23.12
CA VAL A 781 21.65 -5.33 22.44
C VAL A 781 22.09 -3.88 22.21
N ASP A 782 22.68 -3.21 23.21
CA ASP A 782 23.23 -1.86 23.08
C ASP A 782 24.36 -1.81 22.03
N GLU A 783 25.30 -2.75 22.02
CA GLU A 783 26.40 -2.82 21.05
C GLU A 783 25.92 -3.03 19.61
N ILE A 784 24.89 -3.88 19.39
CA ILE A 784 24.30 -4.07 18.07
C ILE A 784 23.45 -2.85 17.67
N GLU A 785 22.65 -2.30 18.58
CA GLU A 785 21.87 -1.07 18.34
C GLU A 785 22.79 0.07 17.88
N TYR A 786 23.87 0.33 18.62
CA TYR A 786 24.86 1.34 18.25
C TYR A 786 25.38 1.15 16.83
N ALA A 787 25.78 -0.07 16.45
CA ALA A 787 26.29 -0.35 15.11
C ALA A 787 25.24 -0.09 14.01
N VAL A 788 23.98 -0.48 14.24
CA VAL A 788 22.86 -0.29 13.31
C VAL A 788 22.52 1.20 13.14
N VAL A 789 22.40 1.94 14.25
CA VAL A 789 21.98 3.35 14.21
C VAL A 789 23.12 4.28 13.79
N HIS A 790 24.38 3.93 14.08
CA HIS A 790 25.55 4.63 13.53
C HIS A 790 25.61 4.51 12.01
N HIS A 791 25.27 3.35 11.42
CA HIS A 791 25.16 3.20 9.97
C HIS A 791 24.05 4.10 9.41
N TYR A 792 22.83 4.01 9.95
CA TYR A 792 21.69 4.85 9.57
C TYR A 792 22.04 6.35 9.59
N ILE A 793 22.63 6.84 10.69
CA ILE A 793 22.99 8.26 10.85
C ILE A 793 24.11 8.67 9.89
N SER A 794 25.11 7.80 9.65
CA SER A 794 26.19 8.05 8.69
C SER A 794 25.65 8.16 7.26
N SER A 795 24.85 7.20 6.82
CA SER A 795 24.22 7.20 5.48
C SER A 795 23.34 8.44 5.28
N PHE A 796 22.56 8.84 6.29
CA PHE A 796 21.76 10.05 6.23
C PHE A 796 22.63 11.31 6.10
N ALA A 797 23.64 11.47 6.97
CA ALA A 797 24.48 12.66 7.03
C ALA A 797 25.27 12.86 5.73
N ILE A 798 25.84 11.80 5.17
CA ILE A 798 26.56 11.82 3.90
C ILE A 798 25.61 12.23 2.75
N THR A 799 24.39 11.69 2.72
CA THR A 799 23.45 11.85 1.59
C THR A 799 22.74 13.20 1.60
N PHE A 800 22.32 13.67 2.78
CA PHE A 800 21.48 14.87 2.92
C PHE A 800 22.23 16.07 3.50
N GLY A 801 23.51 15.94 3.84
CA GLY A 801 24.38 17.05 4.26
C GLY A 801 24.03 17.70 5.60
N ARG A 802 23.26 17.00 6.46
CA ARG A 802 22.96 17.42 7.83
C ARG A 802 22.71 16.22 8.74
N ALA A 803 22.70 16.45 10.05
CA ALA A 803 22.19 15.47 11.00
C ALA A 803 20.72 15.07 10.69
N PRO A 804 20.37 13.77 10.85
CA PRO A 804 18.98 13.34 10.91
C PRO A 804 18.30 13.82 12.18
N ILE A 805 16.98 13.78 12.19
CA ILE A 805 16.20 13.84 13.44
C ILE A 805 16.16 12.44 14.07
N LEU A 806 16.45 12.37 15.37
CA LEU A 806 16.54 11.13 16.15
C LEU A 806 15.19 10.79 16.83
N PRO A 807 14.91 9.51 17.12
CA PRO A 807 13.85 9.12 18.04
C PRO A 807 14.20 9.50 19.49
N HIS A 808 13.17 9.82 20.28
CA HIS A 808 13.26 10.25 21.67
C HIS A 808 12.30 9.43 22.56
N GLN A 809 12.53 9.43 23.87
CA GLN A 809 11.66 8.83 24.89
C GLN A 809 11.07 9.92 25.81
N LEU A 810 10.02 9.59 26.56
CA LEU A 810 9.40 10.47 27.58
C LEU A 810 9.70 9.99 29.01
#